data_AF-A0AA43CHW6-F1
#
_entry.id   AF-A0AA43CHW6-F1
#
_cell.length_a   1.000
_cell.length_b   1.000
_cell.length_c   1.000
_cell.angle_alpha   90.00
_cell.angle_beta   90.00
_cell.angle_gamma   90.00
#
_symmetry.space_group_name_H-M   'P 1'
#
loop_
_entity.id
_entity.type
_entity.pdbx_description
1 polymer ?
#
loop_
_entity_poly.entity_id
_entity_poly.type
_entity_poly.pdbx_seq_one_letter_code
_entity_poly.pdbx_strand_id
1 'polypeptide(L)'
;MRTTSILLSYLLPLLIVAAGSVGTANAGDQSYPQFVDCSPRMSGDHCDSFYFQVRAELPERDHPNNANIRYHLMSGPGEIDEHTGWWHWYTDTATFSWWHSVEIAASVGHSPMHTTPPEEYCRFMVEPQDVFSRILLDGQPHRSIFFVTAPGVHEFDIEIVDPDECDAPTVEIFRVWYPPAGSLYIENDKLIFEAAEADQGKKFQVTLHTPGGPPTPVHEFYFDTRENIPTPVFYRCSDDITMTACDEVHYAPLARFPDSVSSSGILYDLVSGPGHMVGNWHWTFEPTVADIGQTYEVEIAARYGPVVTSGDENCRFNVTVIEQPVGIHPMDFTCGEPITIPSEISSSFNMRVFAGDCSKTRVRVAEVTPSFVGTIDVVENRGSNSPNRETHRLTVLPDSLDGDQTFHLVIECISISGEYYSCEIDLVVEELQPYRIVIQTLEEVQQGEHAYVDVVLEEGNIPMGGFSFSLTHNVSALMPVGASPGPFFQQCNWADLEFHRGPIGPPQDDLPPGLFRVSGQAGHKGDTLRPTCFFPDSLPATLFTIDFLVTNDRTFECDSPPVDFFWQHCFDNRISSKTGRDIFMSREVFDSEGSLLTPETIPSYSGAPDSCLDGSRGDQTHRLIDFYGGALHIACDTTGWCQPGDLNSDGVPFQVSDAVLYTNYFVRGLSVFSDTTCIAERSDANQDGIPLSIADLQYIIQIIVGDGDPYFQWDSTSSNPAIFRQASDGVASVSTPDTLGPVWFHFGGVVTPQNLTDVVGMDYHHRSDSTTSVWLGSLSGGRIPAGPLLGNVHAPLLEVQTCTYTGAKVEAIIDQVLGIDVDDGIVPTEYALEQNYPNPFNNSTVIQFDLPQAGDVRIKIYNVLGRVVYQKTQYFGHGRKEFVWDGRSMAGGEVAAGVYFYRLESGSFTQTKKMLLLK
;
A
#
# COMPACT_ATOMS: atom_id res chain seq x y z
N MET A 1 15.55 -26.73 -70.29
CA MET A 1 15.11 -27.08 -68.92
C MET A 1 16.29 -26.90 -67.98
N ARG A 2 16.05 -26.11 -66.92
CA ARG A 2 16.78 -25.94 -65.64
C ARG A 2 18.31 -25.93 -65.61
N THR A 3 18.85 -24.82 -65.12
CA THR A 3 19.89 -24.77 -64.07
C THR A 3 19.91 -23.41 -63.35
N THR A 4 19.72 -23.46 -62.03
CA THR A 4 20.41 -22.76 -60.93
C THR A 4 21.19 -21.44 -61.13
N SER A 5 20.77 -20.45 -60.31
CA SER A 5 21.54 -19.73 -59.27
C SER A 5 22.46 -18.53 -59.57
N ILE A 6 22.14 -17.44 -58.83
CA ILE A 6 23.03 -16.46 -58.12
C ILE A 6 23.54 -15.22 -58.92
N LEU A 7 23.08 -14.01 -58.51
CA LEU A 7 23.84 -12.80 -58.07
C LEU A 7 23.10 -11.47 -58.32
N LEU A 8 23.07 -10.67 -57.24
CA LEU A 8 23.16 -9.20 -57.08
C LEU A 8 22.05 -8.23 -57.54
N SER A 9 21.40 -7.67 -56.51
CA SER A 9 21.27 -6.24 -56.13
C SER A 9 21.83 -5.15 -57.06
N TYR A 10 21.06 -4.06 -57.22
CA TYR A 10 21.44 -2.65 -56.96
C TYR A 10 20.22 -1.73 -57.19
N LEU A 11 20.06 -0.71 -56.33
CA LEU A 11 19.36 0.61 -56.48
C LEU A 11 18.40 0.99 -55.33
N LEU A 12 18.90 1.83 -54.40
CA LEU A 12 18.17 2.91 -53.70
C LEU A 12 18.01 4.13 -54.65
N PRO A 13 17.34 5.28 -54.33
CA PRO A 13 16.62 5.75 -53.12
C PRO A 13 15.29 6.53 -53.40
N LEU A 14 14.76 7.21 -52.35
CA LEU A 14 13.83 8.36 -52.27
C LEU A 14 12.36 8.09 -51.89
N LEU A 15 11.97 8.42 -50.65
CA LEU A 15 11.34 9.71 -50.31
C LEU A 15 10.94 9.78 -48.82
N ILE A 16 11.40 10.84 -48.15
CA ILE A 16 10.84 11.37 -46.91
C ILE A 16 9.54 12.10 -47.27
N VAL A 17 8.43 11.84 -46.55
CA VAL A 17 7.52 12.83 -45.91
C VAL A 17 6.30 12.09 -45.33
N ALA A 18 5.96 12.49 -44.11
CA ALA A 18 4.90 12.05 -43.22
C ALA A 18 3.50 11.85 -43.82
N ALA A 19 2.79 10.84 -43.31
CA ALA A 19 1.38 10.93 -42.93
C ALA A 19 1.03 9.76 -42.00
N GLY A 20 0.53 10.08 -40.81
CA GLY A 20 0.00 9.08 -39.89
C GLY A 20 -1.27 8.42 -40.45
N SER A 21 -1.48 7.16 -40.07
CA SER A 21 -2.79 6.56 -40.04
C SER A 21 -2.89 5.64 -38.82
N VAL A 22 -3.73 6.07 -37.89
CA VAL A 22 -4.23 5.30 -36.75
C VAL A 22 -4.94 4.05 -37.30
N GLY A 23 -4.41 2.87 -36.97
CA GLY A 23 -5.08 1.58 -37.12
C GLY A 23 -5.36 1.04 -35.73
N THR A 24 -6.62 1.12 -35.31
CA THR A 24 -7.13 0.57 -34.05
C THR A 24 -7.08 -0.96 -34.10
N ALA A 25 -6.29 -1.57 -33.23
CA ALA A 25 -6.39 -2.98 -32.85
C ALA A 25 -6.42 -3.10 -31.31
N ASN A 26 -7.34 -3.94 -30.86
CA ASN A 26 -7.85 -4.16 -29.51
C ASN A 26 -6.86 -4.08 -28.33
N ALA A 27 -7.38 -3.48 -27.26
CA ALA A 27 -6.83 -3.43 -25.92
C ALA A 27 -6.55 -4.83 -25.34
N GLY A 28 -5.28 -5.07 -25.05
CA GLY A 28 -4.75 -6.21 -24.32
C GLY A 28 -3.26 -5.97 -24.10
N ASP A 29 -2.90 -5.57 -22.87
CA ASP A 29 -1.56 -5.57 -22.26
C ASP A 29 -0.43 -4.83 -23.03
N GLN A 30 -0.18 -3.57 -22.68
CA GLN A 30 1.04 -2.85 -23.08
C GLN A 30 1.72 -2.21 -21.86
N SER A 31 2.27 -3.07 -21.00
CA SER A 31 3.18 -2.69 -19.91
C SER A 31 4.65 -2.96 -20.29
N TYR A 32 5.02 -2.68 -21.53
CA TYR A 32 6.38 -2.90 -22.05
C TYR A 32 7.09 -1.56 -22.30
N PRO A 33 8.40 -1.44 -22.03
CA PRO A 33 9.15 -0.23 -22.32
C PRO A 33 9.20 0.03 -23.82
N GLN A 34 8.86 1.25 -24.26
CA GLN A 34 8.96 1.67 -25.66
C GLN A 34 10.17 2.57 -25.86
N PHE A 35 10.99 2.26 -26.87
CA PHE A 35 12.15 3.11 -27.20
C PHE A 35 11.70 4.46 -27.76
N VAL A 36 12.02 5.53 -27.03
CA VAL A 36 11.77 6.93 -27.43
C VAL A 36 12.96 7.56 -28.15
N ASP A 37 14.17 7.06 -27.91
CA ASP A 37 15.36 7.38 -28.69
C ASP A 37 16.14 6.10 -29.02
N CYS A 38 16.03 5.71 -30.29
CA CYS A 38 16.72 4.57 -30.88
C CYS A 38 17.59 5.00 -32.07
N SER A 39 17.76 6.32 -32.27
CA SER A 39 18.54 6.84 -33.39
C SER A 39 19.95 7.17 -32.91
N PRO A 40 21.00 6.45 -33.33
CA PRO A 40 22.36 6.78 -32.94
C PRO A 40 22.69 8.22 -33.37
N ARG A 41 22.87 9.11 -32.39
CA ARG A 41 23.50 10.42 -32.63
C ARG A 41 25.01 10.20 -32.61
N MET A 42 25.60 10.07 -33.79
CA MET A 42 27.04 9.98 -33.97
C MET A 42 27.72 11.17 -33.29
N SER A 43 28.50 10.88 -32.25
CA SER A 43 29.26 11.85 -31.47
C SER A 43 30.53 11.14 -31.02
N GLY A 44 31.59 11.24 -31.81
CA GLY A 44 32.90 10.70 -31.46
C GLY A 44 33.95 11.13 -32.48
N ASP A 45 34.96 11.84 -32.00
CA ASP A 45 36.14 12.32 -32.73
C ASP A 45 37.36 11.39 -32.47
N HIS A 46 37.18 10.16 -32.00
CA HIS A 46 38.28 9.27 -31.55
C HIS A 46 38.19 7.87 -32.18
N CYS A 47 39.36 7.34 -32.57
CA CYS A 47 39.54 6.20 -33.47
C CYS A 47 39.16 4.81 -32.94
N ASP A 48 38.78 4.60 -31.69
CA ASP A 48 38.68 3.24 -31.15
C ASP A 48 37.39 2.90 -30.41
N SER A 49 36.40 3.81 -30.36
CA SER A 49 35.16 3.55 -29.59
C SER A 49 33.92 4.29 -30.07
N PHE A 50 32.81 3.54 -30.16
CA PHE A 50 31.46 4.07 -30.39
C PHE A 50 30.70 4.14 -29.08
N TYR A 51 30.09 5.29 -28.77
CA TYR A 51 29.21 5.47 -27.61
C TYR A 51 27.86 6.04 -28.04
N PHE A 52 26.78 5.39 -27.61
CA PHE A 52 25.43 5.90 -27.82
C PHE A 52 24.51 5.47 -26.68
N GLN A 53 23.63 6.36 -26.23
CA GLN A 53 22.65 6.05 -25.20
C GLN A 53 21.28 5.80 -25.83
N VAL A 54 20.76 4.58 -25.68
CA VAL A 54 19.37 4.29 -26.01
C VAL A 54 18.45 4.68 -24.86
N ARG A 55 17.28 5.23 -25.19
CA ARG A 55 16.28 5.59 -24.17
C ARG A 55 14.95 4.90 -24.45
N ALA A 56 14.46 4.17 -23.46
CA ALA A 56 13.09 3.66 -23.42
C ALA A 56 12.28 4.36 -22.32
N GLU A 57 10.98 4.49 -22.54
CA GLU A 57 10.03 5.07 -21.60
C GLU A 57 8.80 4.16 -21.48
N LEU A 58 8.12 4.20 -20.33
CA LEU A 58 6.84 3.52 -20.16
C LEU A 58 5.71 4.43 -20.67
N PRO A 59 4.68 3.91 -21.36
CA PRO A 59 3.68 4.74 -22.05
C PRO A 59 2.77 5.62 -21.17
N GLU A 60 2.79 5.50 -19.84
CA GLU A 60 1.94 6.29 -18.94
C GLU A 60 2.66 7.51 -18.31
N ARG A 61 2.02 8.67 -18.48
CA ARG A 61 2.61 10.01 -18.52
C ARG A 61 2.95 10.64 -17.17
N ASP A 62 2.88 9.92 -16.04
CA ASP A 62 2.94 10.53 -14.69
C ASP A 62 3.86 9.84 -13.67
N HIS A 63 4.94 9.17 -14.10
CA HIS A 63 5.96 8.67 -13.16
C HIS A 63 7.36 9.30 -13.37
N PRO A 64 8.02 9.84 -12.32
CA PRO A 64 9.38 10.38 -12.41
C PRO A 64 10.49 9.31 -12.44
N ASN A 65 10.16 8.01 -12.55
CA ASN A 65 11.09 6.90 -12.35
C ASN A 65 11.29 6.05 -13.62
N ASN A 66 12.06 6.55 -14.58
CA ASN A 66 12.73 5.70 -15.60
C ASN A 66 13.85 4.82 -14.99
N ALA A 67 14.09 4.88 -13.68
CA ALA A 67 15.21 4.24 -12.99
C ALA A 67 15.13 2.70 -12.89
N ASN A 68 14.02 2.08 -13.30
CA ASN A 68 13.80 0.63 -13.22
C ASN A 68 13.83 -0.08 -14.59
N ILE A 69 14.12 0.66 -15.66
CA ILE A 69 14.31 0.09 -16.99
C ILE A 69 15.71 -0.54 -17.04
N ARG A 70 15.77 -1.79 -17.50
CA ARG A 70 17.00 -2.56 -17.72
C ARG A 70 17.22 -2.76 -19.21
N TYR A 71 18.39 -2.38 -19.72
CA TYR A 71 18.72 -2.54 -21.12
C TYR A 71 19.57 -3.78 -21.35
N HIS A 72 19.29 -4.52 -22.42
CA HIS A 72 19.96 -5.78 -22.74
C HIS A 72 20.38 -5.79 -24.20
N LEU A 73 21.66 -6.07 -24.46
CA LEU A 73 22.18 -6.27 -25.81
C LEU A 73 21.77 -7.67 -26.28
N MET A 74 20.93 -7.72 -27.30
CA MET A 74 20.36 -8.96 -27.84
C MET A 74 21.27 -9.61 -28.87
N SER A 75 21.80 -8.77 -29.78
CA SER A 75 22.71 -9.17 -30.84
C SER A 75 23.49 -7.96 -31.36
N GLY A 76 24.63 -8.21 -31.99
CA GLY A 76 25.54 -7.17 -32.47
C GLY A 76 26.77 -6.98 -31.58
N PRO A 77 27.76 -6.19 -32.04
CA PRO A 77 28.99 -5.96 -31.29
C PRO A 77 28.80 -4.98 -30.12
N GLY A 78 29.80 -4.89 -29.24
CA GLY A 78 29.81 -3.99 -28.08
C GLY A 78 29.16 -4.57 -26.82
N GLU A 79 28.91 -3.69 -25.87
CA GLU A 79 28.31 -3.94 -24.55
C GLU A 79 27.31 -2.83 -24.23
N ILE A 80 26.35 -3.06 -23.35
CA ILE A 80 25.42 -2.02 -22.88
C ILE A 80 25.36 -1.99 -21.36
N ASP A 81 25.43 -0.78 -20.80
CA ASP A 81 25.15 -0.56 -19.39
C ASP A 81 23.65 -0.76 -19.13
N GLU A 82 23.35 -1.78 -18.33
CA GLU A 82 21.98 -2.23 -18.09
C GLU A 82 21.11 -1.17 -17.39
N HIS A 83 21.69 -0.19 -16.69
CA HIS A 83 20.93 0.80 -15.91
C HIS A 83 20.72 2.10 -16.67
N THR A 84 21.70 2.48 -17.48
CA THR A 84 21.76 3.79 -18.11
C THR A 84 21.42 3.72 -19.60
N GLY A 85 21.49 2.54 -20.22
CA GLY A 85 21.26 2.36 -21.65
C GLY A 85 22.42 2.86 -22.52
N TRP A 86 23.59 3.11 -21.93
CA TRP A 86 24.81 3.45 -22.68
C TRP A 86 25.37 2.19 -23.33
N TRP A 87 25.26 2.11 -24.65
CA TRP A 87 25.95 1.12 -25.45
C TRP A 87 27.33 1.64 -25.84
N HIS A 88 28.34 0.78 -25.70
CA HIS A 88 29.72 1.06 -26.06
C HIS A 88 30.33 -0.09 -26.86
N TRP A 89 31.12 0.24 -27.89
CA TRP A 89 31.83 -0.76 -28.68
C TRP A 89 33.25 -0.29 -28.98
N TYR A 90 34.24 -1.06 -28.51
CA TYR A 90 35.65 -0.89 -28.87
C TYR A 90 35.97 -1.72 -30.12
N THR A 91 36.49 -1.09 -31.16
CA THR A 91 36.90 -1.78 -32.40
C THR A 91 38.09 -1.08 -33.04
N ASP A 92 38.99 -1.89 -33.60
CA ASP A 92 40.04 -1.45 -34.54
C ASP A 92 39.45 -1.58 -35.96
N THR A 93 39.37 -0.46 -36.68
CA THR A 93 38.73 -0.39 -38.01
C THR A 93 39.39 -1.32 -39.04
N ALA A 94 40.65 -1.72 -38.84
CA ALA A 94 41.39 -2.60 -39.74
C ALA A 94 40.80 -4.03 -39.85
N THR A 95 39.88 -4.43 -38.97
CA THR A 95 39.31 -5.80 -38.94
C THR A 95 37.84 -5.92 -39.37
N PHE A 96 37.08 -4.81 -39.44
CA PHE A 96 35.62 -4.86 -39.68
C PHE A 96 35.13 -3.68 -40.54
N SER A 97 35.07 -3.87 -41.87
CA SER A 97 34.66 -2.86 -42.86
C SER A 97 33.23 -3.02 -43.39
N TRP A 98 32.30 -3.57 -42.60
CA TRP A 98 30.91 -3.83 -43.02
C TRP A 98 29.90 -3.44 -41.93
N TRP A 99 28.66 -3.15 -42.35
CA TRP A 99 27.58 -2.79 -41.44
C TRP A 99 27.22 -3.93 -40.48
N HIS A 100 27.28 -3.66 -39.18
CA HIS A 100 26.82 -4.56 -38.13
C HIS A 100 25.42 -4.16 -37.66
N SER A 101 24.52 -5.14 -37.57
CA SER A 101 23.22 -4.95 -36.93
C SER A 101 23.36 -5.09 -35.43
N VAL A 102 22.93 -4.08 -34.68
CA VAL A 102 22.81 -4.10 -33.22
C VAL A 102 21.34 -4.12 -32.85
N GLU A 103 20.97 -5.03 -31.95
CA GLU A 103 19.61 -5.14 -31.41
C GLU A 103 19.64 -5.02 -29.90
N ILE A 104 18.80 -4.13 -29.36
CA ILE A 104 18.71 -3.87 -27.92
C ILE A 104 17.27 -4.01 -27.45
N ALA A 105 17.10 -4.73 -26.35
CA ALA A 105 15.84 -4.93 -25.65
C ALA A 105 15.82 -4.13 -24.34
N ALA A 106 14.62 -3.85 -23.84
CA ALA A 106 14.43 -3.20 -22.54
C ALA A 106 13.46 -4.01 -21.67
N SER A 107 13.70 -4.06 -20.36
CA SER A 107 12.83 -4.72 -19.41
C SER A 107 12.60 -3.90 -18.15
N VAL A 108 11.56 -4.24 -17.37
CA VAL A 108 11.28 -3.60 -16.09
C VAL A 108 11.67 -4.56 -14.96
N GLY A 109 12.63 -4.17 -14.11
CA GLY A 109 13.09 -4.97 -12.97
C GLY A 109 14.01 -6.17 -13.32
N HIS A 110 14.24 -7.06 -12.35
CA HIS A 110 15.20 -8.18 -12.41
C HIS A 110 14.69 -9.44 -13.16
N SER A 111 13.77 -9.30 -14.10
CA SER A 111 13.20 -10.46 -14.79
C SER A 111 14.21 -11.06 -15.79
N PRO A 112 14.45 -12.39 -15.78
CA PRO A 112 15.34 -13.02 -16.76
C PRO A 112 14.60 -13.14 -18.10
N MET A 113 15.17 -12.52 -19.14
CA MET A 113 14.80 -12.60 -20.56
C MET A 113 13.46 -11.96 -21.03
N HIS A 114 13.63 -11.05 -22.00
CA HIS A 114 12.68 -10.52 -23.00
C HIS A 114 11.28 -10.07 -22.52
N THR A 115 11.16 -8.78 -22.18
CA THR A 115 9.85 -8.12 -22.05
C THR A 115 9.63 -7.00 -23.08
N THR A 116 10.40 -6.94 -24.17
CA THR A 116 10.01 -6.16 -25.36
C THR A 116 9.61 -7.13 -26.45
N PRO A 117 8.46 -6.94 -27.14
CA PRO A 117 8.14 -7.73 -28.32
C PRO A 117 9.30 -7.66 -29.35
N PRO A 118 9.62 -8.74 -30.08
CA PRO A 118 10.72 -8.73 -31.06
C PRO A 118 10.59 -7.65 -32.15
N GLU A 119 9.37 -7.15 -32.34
CA GLU A 119 9.01 -6.14 -33.33
C GLU A 119 9.27 -4.70 -32.81
N GLU A 120 9.55 -4.54 -31.51
CA GLU A 120 9.84 -3.27 -30.84
C GLU A 120 11.28 -3.17 -30.29
N TYR A 121 12.17 -4.10 -30.68
CA TYR A 121 13.59 -3.95 -30.36
C TYR A 121 14.15 -2.66 -30.96
N CYS A 122 15.04 -2.02 -30.22
CA CYS A 122 15.84 -0.95 -30.79
C CYS A 122 16.90 -1.58 -31.69
N ARG A 123 16.64 -1.57 -33.01
CA ARG A 123 17.55 -2.08 -34.03
C ARG A 123 18.17 -0.92 -34.78
N PHE A 124 19.49 -0.84 -34.76
CA PHE A 124 20.25 0.12 -35.56
C PHE A 124 21.45 -0.57 -36.21
N MET A 125 21.88 -0.03 -37.34
CA MET A 125 23.06 -0.50 -38.05
C MET A 125 24.22 0.42 -37.68
N VAL A 126 25.36 -0.16 -37.32
CA VAL A 126 26.61 0.57 -37.09
C VAL A 126 27.63 0.11 -38.12
N GLU A 127 28.15 1.04 -38.89
CA GLU A 127 29.31 0.83 -39.75
C GLU A 127 30.48 1.57 -39.12
N PRO A 128 31.57 0.86 -38.76
CA PRO A 128 32.84 1.52 -38.46
C PRO A 128 33.22 2.35 -39.68
N GLN A 129 33.19 3.68 -39.55
CA GLN A 129 33.65 4.53 -40.63
C GLN A 129 35.17 4.45 -40.66
N ASP A 130 35.68 4.14 -41.85
CA ASP A 130 37.10 4.12 -42.16
C ASP A 130 37.75 5.47 -41.78
N VAL A 131 38.98 5.41 -41.28
CA VAL A 131 39.70 6.59 -40.81
C VAL A 131 40.13 7.39 -42.04
N PHE A 132 39.57 8.59 -42.17
CA PHE A 132 39.80 9.52 -43.27
C PHE A 132 41.24 9.54 -43.81
N SER A 133 41.39 9.48 -45.14
CA SER A 133 42.65 9.80 -45.81
C SER A 133 43.22 11.12 -45.29
N ARG A 134 44.41 11.07 -44.68
CA ARG A 134 45.10 12.27 -44.18
C ARG A 134 45.94 12.83 -45.32
N ILE A 135 45.63 14.07 -45.75
CA ILE A 135 46.52 14.82 -46.64
C ILE A 135 47.66 15.43 -45.82
N LEU A 136 48.89 15.06 -46.13
CA LEU A 136 50.11 15.72 -45.68
C LEU A 136 50.69 16.57 -46.82
N LEU A 137 51.26 17.72 -46.47
CA LEU A 137 52.10 18.51 -47.37
C LEU A 137 53.53 18.51 -46.82
N ASP A 138 54.51 18.05 -47.59
CA ASP A 138 55.89 17.76 -47.13
C ASP A 138 55.91 17.01 -45.77
N GLY A 139 55.04 15.99 -45.64
CA GLY A 139 54.88 15.20 -44.42
C GLY A 139 54.20 15.91 -43.23
N GLN A 140 53.74 17.16 -43.38
CA GLN A 140 53.09 17.93 -42.31
C GLN A 140 51.56 17.80 -42.35
N PRO A 141 50.87 17.68 -41.19
CA PRO A 141 49.42 17.50 -41.14
C PRO A 141 48.66 18.78 -41.49
N HIS A 142 47.34 18.66 -41.67
CA HIS A 142 46.48 19.83 -41.87
C HIS A 142 46.64 20.89 -40.77
N ARG A 143 46.39 22.15 -41.14
CA ARG A 143 46.63 23.40 -40.41
C ARG A 143 48.10 23.76 -40.18
N SER A 144 49.00 23.13 -40.92
CA SER A 144 50.42 23.50 -40.95
C SER A 144 50.67 24.79 -41.72
N ILE A 145 51.75 25.48 -41.35
CA ILE A 145 52.19 26.74 -41.94
C ILE A 145 53.50 26.50 -42.71
N PHE A 146 53.50 26.83 -44.00
CA PHE A 146 54.65 26.73 -44.90
C PHE A 146 55.24 28.12 -45.17
N PHE A 147 56.58 28.19 -45.23
CA PHE A 147 57.29 29.45 -45.43
C PHE A 147 57.88 29.54 -46.81
N VAL A 148 57.62 30.67 -47.45
CA VAL A 148 58.05 30.95 -48.81
C VAL A 148 58.92 32.20 -48.76
N THR A 149 60.23 31.98 -48.80
CA THR A 149 61.26 32.95 -48.40
C THR A 149 61.79 33.79 -49.56
N ALA A 150 61.39 33.50 -50.80
CA ALA A 150 61.76 34.27 -51.98
C ALA A 150 60.67 34.19 -53.07
N PRO A 151 60.51 35.22 -53.92
CA PRO A 151 59.72 35.12 -55.14
C PRO A 151 60.24 33.99 -56.03
N GLY A 152 59.34 33.23 -56.65
CA GLY A 152 59.69 32.06 -57.47
C GLY A 152 58.70 30.91 -57.32
N VAL A 153 59.01 29.79 -57.96
CA VAL A 153 58.20 28.56 -57.92
C VAL A 153 58.62 27.73 -56.71
N HIS A 154 57.64 27.39 -55.86
CA HIS A 154 57.81 26.53 -54.70
C HIS A 154 56.92 25.31 -54.87
N GLU A 155 57.48 24.13 -54.67
CA GLU A 155 56.81 22.85 -54.80
C GLU A 155 56.69 22.21 -53.43
N PHE A 156 55.51 21.70 -53.11
CA PHE A 156 55.24 20.95 -51.88
C PHE A 156 54.70 19.58 -52.25
N ASP A 157 55.33 18.52 -51.75
CA ASP A 157 54.95 17.15 -52.02
C ASP A 157 53.64 16.83 -51.26
N ILE A 158 52.63 16.35 -51.98
CA ILE A 158 51.36 15.92 -51.38
C ILE A 158 51.47 14.42 -51.09
N GLU A 159 51.36 14.03 -49.83
CA GLU A 159 51.28 12.63 -49.44
C GLU A 159 49.87 12.35 -48.89
N ILE A 160 49.22 11.33 -49.45
CA ILE A 160 47.97 10.81 -48.87
C ILE A 160 48.35 9.62 -48.00
N VAL A 161 48.10 9.74 -46.71
CA VAL A 161 48.21 8.61 -45.78
C VAL A 161 46.81 8.05 -45.59
N ASP A 162 46.52 7.00 -46.33
CA ASP A 162 45.32 6.17 -46.19
C ASP A 162 45.78 4.79 -45.69
N PRO A 163 45.40 4.37 -44.47
CA PRO A 163 45.83 3.09 -43.94
C PRO A 163 45.14 1.88 -44.61
N ASP A 164 44.04 2.06 -45.34
CA ASP A 164 43.13 0.97 -45.71
C ASP A 164 42.84 0.84 -47.24
N GLU A 165 43.23 1.80 -48.11
CA GLU A 165 43.03 1.72 -49.57
C GLU A 165 44.32 1.58 -50.42
N CYS A 166 44.35 0.61 -51.35
CA CYS A 166 45.50 0.32 -52.24
C CYS A 166 45.57 1.19 -53.51
N ASP A 167 44.58 2.04 -53.78
CA ASP A 167 44.53 2.93 -54.95
C ASP A 167 44.43 4.40 -54.48
N ALA A 168 45.50 5.18 -54.63
CA ALA A 168 45.54 6.56 -54.13
C ALA A 168 44.55 7.48 -54.88
N PRO A 169 43.63 8.19 -54.19
CA PRO A 169 42.74 9.16 -54.82
C PRO A 169 43.50 10.41 -55.28
N THR A 170 43.01 11.13 -56.28
CA THR A 170 43.58 12.41 -56.73
C THR A 170 43.26 13.54 -55.74
N VAL A 171 44.17 14.48 -55.46
CA VAL A 171 43.90 15.66 -54.61
C VAL A 171 43.50 16.87 -55.45
N GLU A 172 42.47 17.60 -55.02
CA GLU A 172 42.02 18.86 -55.63
C GLU A 172 42.08 20.05 -54.65
N ILE A 173 42.27 21.25 -55.19
CA ILE A 173 42.13 22.50 -54.41
C ILE A 173 40.64 22.81 -54.25
N PHE A 174 40.13 22.64 -53.04
CA PHE A 174 38.75 22.97 -52.70
C PHE A 174 38.52 24.49 -52.64
N ARG A 175 39.44 25.24 -51.99
CA ARG A 175 39.33 26.70 -51.85
C ARG A 175 40.68 27.35 -51.59
N VAL A 176 40.85 28.57 -52.06
CA VAL A 176 41.97 29.45 -51.68
C VAL A 176 41.41 30.74 -51.07
N TRP A 177 41.83 31.06 -49.86
CA TRP A 177 41.53 32.31 -49.18
C TRP A 177 42.71 33.27 -49.29
N TYR A 178 42.39 34.54 -49.54
CA TYR A 178 43.35 35.62 -49.77
C TYR A 178 44.32 35.33 -50.92
N PRO A 179 43.85 34.91 -52.11
CA PRO A 179 44.69 34.30 -53.15
C PRO A 179 45.95 35.12 -53.49
N PRO A 180 47.08 34.43 -53.75
CA PRO A 180 48.33 35.09 -54.12
C PRO A 180 48.20 35.88 -55.42
N ALA A 181 49.08 36.87 -55.59
CA ALA A 181 49.23 37.61 -56.83
C ALA A 181 49.87 36.74 -57.93
N GLY A 182 50.67 35.74 -57.56
CA GLY A 182 51.05 34.65 -58.47
C GLY A 182 50.01 33.51 -58.53
N SER A 183 50.40 32.34 -59.04
CA SER A 183 49.49 31.21 -59.23
C SER A 183 49.68 30.10 -58.19
N LEU A 184 48.58 29.41 -57.88
CA LEU A 184 48.56 28.23 -57.00
C LEU A 184 47.76 27.12 -57.69
N TYR A 185 48.38 25.98 -57.96
CA TYR A 185 47.77 24.86 -58.67
C TYR A 185 48.42 23.53 -58.29
N ILE A 186 47.78 22.40 -58.61
CA ILE A 186 48.32 21.05 -58.38
C ILE A 186 48.81 20.47 -59.71
N GLU A 187 50.01 19.90 -59.73
CA GLU A 187 50.58 19.19 -60.88
C GLU A 187 51.46 18.03 -60.39
N ASN A 188 51.25 16.82 -60.92
CA ASN A 188 52.01 15.59 -60.57
C ASN A 188 52.12 15.33 -59.04
N ASP A 189 50.99 15.35 -58.32
CA ASP A 189 50.91 15.13 -56.87
C ASP A 189 51.73 16.12 -56.02
N LYS A 190 51.99 17.30 -56.59
CA LYS A 190 52.60 18.43 -55.88
C LYS A 190 51.68 19.64 -55.91
N LEU A 191 51.62 20.35 -54.79
CA LEU A 191 51.04 21.68 -54.74
C LEU A 191 52.12 22.67 -55.18
N ILE A 192 51.92 23.31 -56.32
CA ILE A 192 52.83 24.31 -56.88
C ILE A 192 52.32 25.70 -56.52
N PHE A 193 53.16 26.47 -55.83
CA PHE A 193 52.93 27.86 -55.49
C PHE A 193 53.98 28.76 -56.15
N GLU A 194 53.55 29.55 -57.13
CA GLU A 194 54.38 30.59 -57.75
C GLU A 194 54.21 31.90 -56.99
N ALA A 195 55.16 32.23 -56.11
CA ALA A 195 55.11 33.45 -55.31
C ALA A 195 55.62 34.65 -56.13
N ALA A 196 54.80 35.69 -56.29
CA ALA A 196 55.22 36.95 -56.90
C ALA A 196 55.88 37.88 -55.86
N GLU A 197 56.68 38.87 -56.30
CA GLU A 197 57.23 39.90 -55.40
C GLU A 197 56.13 40.62 -54.59
N ALA A 198 54.95 40.82 -55.20
CA ALA A 198 53.80 41.43 -54.55
C ALA A 198 53.19 40.57 -53.42
N ASP A 199 53.61 39.32 -53.27
CA ASP A 199 53.14 38.40 -52.22
C ASP A 199 53.98 38.44 -50.96
N GLN A 200 55.10 39.18 -50.93
CA GLN A 200 55.97 39.30 -49.77
C GLN A 200 55.24 39.90 -48.55
N GLY A 201 55.37 39.24 -47.40
CA GLY A 201 54.74 39.67 -46.14
C GLY A 201 53.24 39.36 -45.99
N LYS A 202 52.66 38.57 -46.88
CA LYS A 202 51.24 38.18 -46.85
C LYS A 202 51.05 36.75 -46.30
N LYS A 203 49.81 36.48 -45.87
CA LYS A 203 49.35 35.14 -45.50
C LYS A 203 48.28 34.67 -46.46
N PHE A 204 48.41 33.40 -46.86
CA PHE A 204 47.50 32.72 -47.76
C PHE A 204 46.98 31.48 -47.06
N GLN A 205 45.76 31.07 -47.35
CA GLN A 205 45.23 29.81 -46.86
C GLN A 205 44.70 29.01 -48.05
N VAL A 206 45.26 27.83 -48.25
CA VAL A 206 44.76 26.86 -49.22
C VAL A 206 43.97 25.80 -48.47
N THR A 207 42.99 25.25 -49.15
CA THR A 207 42.16 24.20 -48.65
C THR A 207 42.13 23.09 -49.68
N LEU A 208 42.58 21.89 -49.30
CA LEU A 208 42.67 20.71 -50.16
C LEU A 208 41.64 19.67 -49.75
N HIS A 209 41.20 18.86 -50.70
CA HIS A 209 40.36 17.68 -50.46
C HIS A 209 40.57 16.61 -51.53
N THR A 210 40.09 15.40 -51.28
CA THR A 210 40.01 14.30 -52.25
C THR A 210 38.56 14.20 -52.78
N PRO A 211 38.32 14.33 -54.10
CA PRO A 211 36.98 14.23 -54.69
C PRO A 211 36.58 12.77 -54.96
N GLY A 212 35.32 12.41 -54.68
CA GLY A 212 34.71 11.17 -55.18
C GLY A 212 34.33 10.07 -54.19
N GLY A 213 34.35 10.31 -52.87
CA GLY A 213 33.94 9.35 -51.82
C GLY A 213 32.92 9.91 -50.82
N PRO A 214 32.66 9.22 -49.68
CA PRO A 214 31.95 9.79 -48.53
C PRO A 214 32.59 11.13 -48.10
N PRO A 215 31.91 12.00 -47.32
CA PRO A 215 32.38 13.36 -47.05
C PRO A 215 33.81 13.37 -46.49
N THR A 216 34.78 13.77 -47.33
CA THR A 216 36.20 13.84 -46.95
C THR A 216 36.48 15.12 -46.15
N PRO A 217 37.34 15.08 -45.12
CA PRO A 217 37.68 16.25 -44.33
C PRO A 217 38.41 17.27 -45.18
N VAL A 218 38.07 18.52 -44.95
CA VAL A 218 38.64 19.66 -45.66
C VAL A 218 39.93 20.07 -44.93
N HIS A 219 41.08 19.90 -45.58
CA HIS A 219 42.38 20.17 -44.96
C HIS A 219 42.87 21.57 -45.31
N GLU A 220 43.06 22.41 -44.29
CA GLU A 220 43.51 23.80 -44.44
C GLU A 220 45.02 23.90 -44.27
N PHE A 221 45.73 24.60 -45.14
CA PHE A 221 47.16 24.89 -44.98
C PHE A 221 47.40 26.37 -45.18
N TYR A 222 48.40 26.89 -44.47
CA TYR A 222 48.70 28.32 -44.46
C TYR A 222 50.07 28.56 -45.08
N PHE A 223 50.19 29.57 -45.95
CA PHE A 223 51.49 30.03 -46.44
C PHE A 223 51.78 31.41 -45.88
N ASP A 224 52.99 31.60 -45.37
CA ASP A 224 53.44 32.85 -44.76
C ASP A 224 54.76 33.28 -45.41
N THR A 225 54.75 34.42 -46.09
CA THR A 225 55.90 34.93 -46.86
C THR A 225 56.70 35.99 -46.08
N ARG A 226 56.53 36.05 -44.75
CA ARG A 226 57.29 36.99 -43.89
C ARG A 226 58.72 36.49 -43.66
N GLU A 227 59.70 37.35 -43.85
CA GLU A 227 61.13 37.03 -43.71
C GLU A 227 61.62 36.88 -42.25
N ASN A 228 60.87 37.37 -41.26
CA ASN A 228 61.35 37.40 -39.86
C ASN A 228 60.22 37.08 -38.87
N ILE A 229 60.30 35.90 -38.24
CA ILE A 229 59.27 35.37 -37.33
C ILE A 229 59.89 35.21 -35.94
N PRO A 230 59.28 35.80 -34.89
CA PRO A 230 59.79 35.65 -33.53
C PRO A 230 59.57 34.22 -33.00
N THR A 231 60.45 33.74 -32.13
CA THR A 231 60.28 32.47 -31.42
C THR A 231 59.04 32.52 -30.50
N PRO A 232 58.21 31.47 -30.45
CA PRO A 232 57.15 31.35 -29.46
C PRO A 232 57.73 31.36 -28.03
N VAL A 233 57.00 31.88 -27.05
CA VAL A 233 57.39 31.85 -25.63
C VAL A 233 56.23 31.32 -24.79
N PHE A 234 56.50 30.36 -23.90
CA PHE A 234 55.50 29.85 -22.95
C PHE A 234 55.12 30.93 -21.94
N TYR A 235 53.82 31.14 -21.77
CA TYR A 235 53.28 32.00 -20.71
C TYR A 235 52.41 31.23 -19.71
N ARG A 236 52.06 29.97 -20.04
CA ARG A 236 51.50 28.99 -19.11
C ARG A 236 52.32 27.70 -19.22
N CYS A 237 53.20 27.51 -18.26
CA CYS A 237 53.88 26.25 -17.98
C CYS A 237 53.47 25.80 -16.56
N SER A 238 53.34 24.50 -16.33
CA SER A 238 52.89 23.98 -15.03
C SER A 238 54.00 24.16 -14.00
N ASP A 239 53.62 24.30 -12.74
CA ASP A 239 54.50 23.89 -11.64
C ASP A 239 54.50 22.35 -11.54
N ASP A 240 55.36 21.78 -10.68
CA ASP A 240 55.44 20.33 -10.47
C ASP A 240 54.05 19.72 -10.18
N ILE A 241 53.69 18.68 -10.92
CA ILE A 241 52.43 17.97 -10.85
C ILE A 241 52.59 16.77 -9.92
N THR A 242 51.73 16.66 -8.92
CA THR A 242 51.59 15.43 -8.11
C THR A 242 50.31 14.72 -8.51
N MET A 243 50.40 13.43 -8.82
CA MET A 243 49.27 12.62 -9.30
C MET A 243 49.30 11.22 -8.72
N THR A 244 48.20 10.50 -8.89
CA THR A 244 48.00 9.17 -8.35
C THR A 244 48.00 8.15 -9.48
N ALA A 245 48.50 6.95 -9.21
CA ALA A 245 48.55 5.90 -10.23
C ALA A 245 47.13 5.64 -10.80
N CYS A 246 47.06 5.43 -12.11
CA CYS A 246 45.86 5.22 -12.92
C CYS A 246 44.85 6.36 -13.05
N ASP A 247 45.15 7.55 -12.53
CA ASP A 247 44.37 8.72 -12.89
C ASP A 247 45.05 9.38 -14.09
N GLU A 248 44.39 9.37 -15.26
CA GLU A 248 44.89 10.07 -16.44
C GLU A 248 44.94 11.58 -16.17
N VAL A 249 46.11 12.18 -16.38
CA VAL A 249 46.30 13.61 -16.20
C VAL A 249 46.42 14.30 -17.54
N HIS A 250 45.56 15.30 -17.73
CA HIS A 250 45.61 16.19 -18.88
C HIS A 250 46.20 17.55 -18.49
N TYR A 251 47.21 18.01 -19.23
CA TYR A 251 47.82 19.31 -19.04
C TYR A 251 47.99 20.05 -20.36
N ALA A 252 47.60 21.33 -20.41
CA ALA A 252 47.62 22.15 -21.60
C ALA A 252 48.63 23.31 -21.46
N PRO A 253 49.88 23.15 -21.94
CA PRO A 253 50.82 24.25 -21.94
C PRO A 253 50.40 25.30 -22.98
N LEU A 254 50.64 26.59 -22.69
CA LEU A 254 50.30 27.68 -23.61
C LEU A 254 51.50 28.57 -23.91
N ALA A 255 51.80 28.70 -25.19
CA ALA A 255 52.78 29.60 -25.76
C ALA A 255 52.13 30.66 -26.66
N ARG A 256 52.83 31.78 -26.84
CA ARG A 256 52.43 32.89 -27.72
C ARG A 256 53.65 33.55 -28.33
N PHE A 257 53.48 34.34 -29.38
CA PHE A 257 54.58 35.21 -29.83
C PHE A 257 54.75 36.41 -28.89
N PRO A 258 55.98 36.89 -28.64
CA PRO A 258 56.27 38.04 -27.78
C PRO A 258 55.45 39.30 -28.11
N ASP A 259 55.20 39.53 -29.41
CA ASP A 259 54.51 40.72 -29.92
C ASP A 259 53.05 40.46 -30.34
N SER A 260 52.49 39.29 -29.99
CA SER A 260 51.13 38.89 -30.41
C SER A 260 50.32 38.33 -29.25
N VAL A 261 49.02 38.63 -29.25
CA VAL A 261 48.03 37.97 -28.40
C VAL A 261 47.49 36.67 -29.03
N SER A 262 47.86 36.36 -30.27
CA SER A 262 47.44 35.14 -30.95
C SER A 262 48.45 34.01 -30.76
N SER A 263 47.94 32.84 -30.35
CA SER A 263 48.63 31.55 -30.29
C SER A 263 48.36 30.68 -31.54
N SER A 264 47.68 31.22 -32.54
CA SER A 264 47.26 30.48 -33.72
C SER A 264 48.48 30.03 -34.55
N GLY A 265 48.55 28.73 -34.85
CA GLY A 265 49.61 28.11 -35.64
C GLY A 265 50.82 27.61 -34.84
N ILE A 266 50.84 27.79 -33.51
CA ILE A 266 51.88 27.20 -32.66
C ILE A 266 51.53 25.72 -32.41
N LEU A 267 52.49 24.84 -32.67
CA LEU A 267 52.44 23.41 -32.36
C LEU A 267 53.29 23.14 -31.11
N TYR A 268 52.98 22.05 -30.41
CA TYR A 268 53.67 21.67 -29.17
C TYR A 268 54.17 20.24 -29.32
N ASP A 269 55.47 20.06 -29.06
CA ASP A 269 56.15 18.77 -29.19
C ASP A 269 56.66 18.32 -27.82
N LEU A 270 56.39 17.07 -27.45
CA LEU A 270 57.00 16.44 -26.29
C LEU A 270 58.48 16.14 -26.60
N VAL A 271 59.38 16.77 -25.86
CA VAL A 271 60.84 16.61 -26.02
C VAL A 271 61.35 15.41 -25.23
N SER A 272 60.90 15.29 -23.98
CA SER A 272 61.24 14.17 -23.09
C SER A 272 60.22 14.02 -21.96
N GLY A 273 60.21 12.86 -21.32
CA GLY A 273 59.28 12.49 -20.26
C GLY A 273 58.21 11.51 -20.73
N PRO A 274 57.41 10.94 -19.80
CA PRO A 274 56.33 10.03 -20.14
C PRO A 274 55.13 10.75 -20.76
N GLY A 275 54.17 9.98 -21.31
CA GLY A 275 52.94 10.51 -21.92
C GLY A 275 53.09 10.87 -23.40
N HIS A 276 52.09 11.57 -23.95
CA HIS A 276 52.07 12.02 -25.34
C HIS A 276 51.21 13.29 -25.54
N MET A 277 51.38 13.95 -26.68
CA MET A 277 50.56 15.12 -27.05
C MET A 277 49.29 14.69 -27.79
N VAL A 278 48.13 15.04 -27.27
CA VAL A 278 46.80 14.87 -27.88
C VAL A 278 46.39 16.18 -28.57
N GLY A 279 45.98 16.08 -29.84
CA GLY A 279 45.45 17.21 -30.62
C GLY A 279 46.44 18.35 -30.90
N ASN A 280 47.74 18.19 -30.60
CA ASN A 280 48.81 19.20 -30.68
C ASN A 280 48.77 20.33 -29.63
N TRP A 281 48.02 20.22 -28.54
CA TRP A 281 48.00 21.27 -27.49
C TRP A 281 47.77 20.72 -26.06
N HIS A 282 47.42 19.45 -25.91
CA HIS A 282 47.26 18.77 -24.62
C HIS A 282 48.32 17.70 -24.45
N TRP A 283 49.07 17.73 -23.36
CA TRP A 283 49.86 16.58 -22.90
C TRP A 283 48.98 15.69 -22.03
N THR A 284 49.06 14.38 -22.23
CA THR A 284 48.38 13.39 -21.41
C THR A 284 49.34 12.31 -20.92
N PHE A 285 49.15 11.85 -19.69
CA PHE A 285 49.90 10.74 -19.10
C PHE A 285 49.00 9.95 -18.15
N GLU A 286 49.03 8.63 -18.32
CA GLU A 286 48.34 7.67 -17.46
C GLU A 286 49.41 6.82 -16.72
N PRO A 287 49.73 7.15 -15.45
CA PRO A 287 50.71 6.40 -14.67
C PRO A 287 50.19 5.02 -14.28
N THR A 288 51.07 4.02 -14.20
CA THR A 288 50.76 2.66 -13.73
C THR A 288 51.19 2.45 -12.27
N VAL A 289 50.82 1.30 -11.68
CA VAL A 289 51.26 0.92 -10.32
C VAL A 289 52.80 0.85 -10.20
N ALA A 290 53.52 0.59 -11.31
CA ALA A 290 54.98 0.57 -11.31
C ALA A 290 55.62 1.96 -11.16
N ASP A 291 54.84 3.02 -11.39
CA ASP A 291 55.30 4.40 -11.35
C ASP A 291 55.22 5.03 -9.96
N ILE A 292 54.56 4.37 -8.99
CA ILE A 292 54.41 4.87 -7.62
C ILE A 292 55.78 5.15 -6.98
N GLY A 293 55.93 6.36 -6.42
CA GLY A 293 57.17 6.84 -5.81
C GLY A 293 58.21 7.34 -6.81
N GLN A 294 57.96 7.25 -8.12
CA GLN A 294 58.82 7.82 -9.14
C GLN A 294 58.50 9.30 -9.37
N THR A 295 59.51 10.03 -9.85
CA THR A 295 59.36 11.40 -10.33
C THR A 295 59.97 11.50 -11.72
N TYR A 296 59.17 11.97 -12.67
CA TYR A 296 59.55 12.13 -14.07
C TYR A 296 59.68 13.61 -14.42
N GLU A 297 60.77 14.00 -15.10
CA GLU A 297 60.88 15.34 -15.68
C GLU A 297 60.24 15.32 -17.08
N VAL A 298 59.27 16.21 -17.31
CA VAL A 298 58.59 16.37 -18.60
C VAL A 298 59.05 17.68 -19.23
N GLU A 299 59.45 17.61 -20.50
CA GLU A 299 59.88 18.77 -21.28
C GLU A 299 59.04 18.90 -22.55
N ILE A 300 58.41 20.06 -22.74
CA ILE A 300 57.58 20.38 -23.90
C ILE A 300 58.12 21.63 -24.61
N ALA A 301 58.35 21.51 -25.91
CA ALA A 301 58.76 22.62 -26.78
C ALA A 301 57.56 23.21 -27.52
N ALA A 302 57.62 24.51 -27.83
CA ALA A 302 56.66 25.18 -28.71
C ALA A 302 57.34 25.51 -30.03
N ARG A 303 56.65 25.27 -31.15
CA ARG A 303 57.18 25.53 -32.49
C ARG A 303 56.18 26.22 -33.40
N TYR A 304 56.71 26.97 -34.36
CA TYR A 304 55.95 27.57 -35.45
C TYR A 304 56.71 27.32 -36.75
N GLY A 305 56.33 26.25 -37.45
CA GLY A 305 57.06 25.64 -38.57
C GLY A 305 58.49 25.21 -38.23
N PRO A 306 59.54 25.75 -38.90
CA PRO A 306 60.94 25.37 -38.64
C PRO A 306 61.54 26.08 -37.41
N VAL A 307 60.86 27.09 -36.86
CA VAL A 307 61.30 27.81 -35.68
C VAL A 307 60.77 27.10 -34.44
N VAL A 308 61.68 26.53 -33.66
CA VAL A 308 61.40 25.88 -32.37
C VAL A 308 61.93 26.78 -31.26
N THR A 309 61.28 26.79 -30.09
CA THR A 309 61.86 27.34 -28.87
C THR A 309 63.27 26.80 -28.64
N SER A 310 64.20 27.65 -28.19
CA SER A 310 65.50 27.14 -27.71
C SER A 310 65.29 26.28 -26.47
N GLY A 311 66.14 25.27 -26.24
CA GLY A 311 65.97 24.33 -25.11
C GLY A 311 65.86 24.97 -23.71
N ASP A 312 66.38 26.19 -23.54
CA ASP A 312 66.27 26.98 -22.30
C ASP A 312 64.89 27.66 -22.13
N GLU A 313 64.09 27.75 -23.19
CA GLU A 313 62.75 28.36 -23.22
C GLU A 313 61.63 27.30 -23.27
N ASN A 314 61.97 26.01 -23.22
CA ASN A 314 60.99 24.92 -23.17
C ASN A 314 60.25 24.87 -21.82
N CYS A 315 59.00 24.42 -21.84
CA CYS A 315 58.23 24.20 -20.62
C CYS A 315 58.70 22.91 -19.95
N ARG A 316 59.28 23.03 -18.74
CA ARG A 316 59.74 21.91 -17.92
C ARG A 316 58.97 21.86 -16.61
N PHE A 317 58.50 20.68 -16.23
CA PHE A 317 57.86 20.43 -14.93
C PHE A 317 58.10 18.97 -14.51
N ASN A 318 58.12 18.72 -13.19
CA ASN A 318 58.20 17.36 -12.67
C ASN A 318 56.80 16.76 -12.50
N VAL A 319 56.71 15.46 -12.66
CA VAL A 319 55.52 14.66 -12.39
C VAL A 319 55.88 13.62 -11.33
N THR A 320 55.36 13.78 -10.12
CA THR A 320 55.54 12.82 -9.03
C THR A 320 54.29 11.97 -8.89
N VAL A 321 54.45 10.64 -8.95
CA VAL A 321 53.36 9.70 -8.75
C VAL A 321 53.36 9.24 -7.30
N ILE A 322 52.27 9.49 -6.59
CA ILE A 322 52.08 9.11 -5.19
C ILE A 322 51.02 8.02 -5.04
N GLU A 323 51.09 7.28 -3.93
CA GLU A 323 50.06 6.34 -3.52
C GLU A 323 48.89 7.08 -2.86
N GLN A 324 47.66 6.63 -3.13
CA GLN A 324 46.46 7.09 -2.42
C GLN A 324 46.14 6.16 -1.25
N PRO A 325 45.57 6.68 -0.15
CA PRO A 325 45.22 5.87 1.01
C PRO A 325 44.11 4.87 0.69
N VAL A 326 44.22 3.67 1.26
CA VAL A 326 43.17 2.63 1.22
C VAL A 326 42.04 2.92 2.22
N GLY A 327 40.82 2.49 1.91
CA GLY A 327 39.67 2.71 2.78
C GLY A 327 38.58 1.64 2.68
N ILE A 328 37.91 1.40 3.82
CA ILE A 328 36.70 0.58 3.91
C ILE A 328 35.51 1.53 4.12
N HIS A 329 34.50 1.44 3.26
CA HIS A 329 33.21 2.09 3.43
C HIS A 329 32.11 1.02 3.61
N PRO A 330 31.73 0.74 4.86
CA PRO A 330 30.59 -0.13 5.15
C PRO A 330 29.30 0.42 4.53
N MET A 331 28.45 -0.47 4.02
CA MET A 331 27.13 -0.09 3.48
C MET A 331 26.00 -0.40 4.45
N ASP A 332 26.15 -1.51 5.20
CA ASP A 332 25.12 -2.05 6.10
C ASP A 332 25.41 -1.79 7.59
N PHE A 333 26.55 -1.17 7.92
CA PHE A 333 26.95 -0.85 9.29
C PHE A 333 27.84 0.41 9.35
N THR A 334 28.35 0.77 10.52
CA THR A 334 29.30 1.88 10.70
C THR A 334 30.48 1.39 11.53
N CYS A 335 31.72 1.65 11.10
CA CYS A 335 32.90 1.30 11.89
C CYS A 335 32.88 2.05 13.24
N GLY A 336 33.20 1.36 14.32
CA GLY A 336 33.20 1.89 15.69
C GLY A 336 31.85 1.86 16.40
N GLU A 337 30.77 1.49 15.71
CA GLU A 337 29.45 1.30 16.32
C GLU A 337 29.15 -0.20 16.50
N PRO A 338 28.45 -0.58 17.58
CA PRO A 338 28.11 -1.98 17.80
C PRO A 338 27.05 -2.46 16.79
N ILE A 339 27.14 -3.74 16.43
CA ILE A 339 26.19 -4.44 15.57
C ILE A 339 25.63 -5.62 16.35
N THR A 340 24.31 -5.67 16.49
CA THR A 340 23.64 -6.81 17.11
C THR A 340 23.24 -7.85 16.07
N ILE A 341 23.58 -9.11 16.31
CA ILE A 341 23.17 -10.25 15.48
C ILE A 341 22.68 -11.42 16.36
N PRO A 342 21.76 -12.26 15.86
CA PRO A 342 21.32 -13.46 16.57
C PRO A 342 22.39 -14.56 16.55
N SER A 343 22.43 -15.40 17.58
CA SER A 343 23.18 -16.66 17.55
C SER A 343 22.60 -17.64 16.51
N GLU A 344 23.42 -18.56 15.99
CA GLU A 344 23.00 -19.68 15.11
C GLU A 344 22.40 -19.32 13.73
N ILE A 345 22.21 -18.04 13.42
CA ILE A 345 21.73 -17.55 12.12
C ILE A 345 22.82 -16.75 11.42
N SER A 346 22.97 -16.95 10.11
CA SER A 346 23.96 -16.21 9.34
C SER A 346 23.52 -14.75 9.11
N SER A 347 24.39 -13.82 9.44
CA SER A 347 24.24 -12.38 9.18
C SER A 347 25.25 -11.94 8.12
N SER A 348 24.80 -11.20 7.11
CA SER A 348 25.64 -10.74 6.01
C SER A 348 25.61 -9.22 5.88
N PHE A 349 26.80 -8.62 5.76
CA PHE A 349 27.00 -7.18 5.65
C PHE A 349 27.87 -6.84 4.44
N ASN A 350 27.40 -5.93 3.61
CA ASN A 350 28.13 -5.43 2.45
C ASN A 350 29.02 -4.25 2.84
N MET A 351 30.20 -4.22 2.24
CA MET A 351 31.15 -3.12 2.35
C MET A 351 31.78 -2.85 0.98
N ARG A 352 32.12 -1.59 0.73
CA ARG A 352 32.94 -1.19 -0.40
C ARG A 352 34.34 -0.94 0.07
N VAL A 353 35.29 -1.39 -0.72
CA VAL A 353 36.71 -1.21 -0.47
C VAL A 353 37.29 -0.43 -1.64
N PHE A 354 38.11 0.56 -1.30
CA PHE A 354 38.72 1.45 -2.27
C PHE A 354 40.23 1.32 -2.12
N ALA A 355 40.85 0.94 -3.24
CA ALA A 355 42.26 1.06 -3.48
C ALA A 355 42.44 2.32 -4.31
N GLY A 356 43.25 3.26 -3.82
CA GLY A 356 43.52 4.46 -4.59
C GLY A 356 44.68 4.31 -5.58
N ASP A 357 45.36 3.16 -5.57
CA ASP A 357 46.08 2.61 -6.72
C ASP A 357 45.18 1.53 -7.36
N CYS A 358 45.19 1.29 -8.68
CA CYS A 358 44.35 0.24 -9.29
C CYS A 358 44.73 -1.21 -8.93
N SER A 359 45.32 -1.40 -7.77
CA SER A 359 45.69 -2.69 -7.25
C SER A 359 44.48 -3.35 -6.60
N LYS A 360 44.39 -4.68 -6.69
CA LYS A 360 43.44 -5.43 -5.90
C LYS A 360 43.81 -5.32 -4.43
N THR A 361 42.88 -4.88 -3.60
CA THR A 361 43.04 -4.88 -2.14
C THR A 361 42.86 -6.27 -1.58
N ARG A 362 43.64 -6.60 -0.55
CA ARG A 362 43.37 -7.80 0.26
C ARG A 362 42.58 -7.41 1.49
N VAL A 363 41.34 -7.92 1.57
CA VAL A 363 40.49 -7.76 2.75
C VAL A 363 40.56 -9.02 3.60
N ARG A 364 40.67 -8.87 4.92
CA ARG A 364 40.64 -10.00 5.86
C ARG A 364 40.06 -9.59 7.21
N VAL A 365 39.60 -10.59 7.95
CA VAL A 365 39.44 -10.48 9.40
C VAL A 365 40.81 -10.61 10.06
N ALA A 366 41.26 -9.57 10.74
CA ALA A 366 42.58 -9.50 11.36
C ALA A 366 42.56 -10.02 12.80
N GLU A 367 41.52 -9.67 13.56
CA GLU A 367 41.38 -10.03 14.96
C GLU A 367 39.90 -10.21 15.32
N VAL A 368 39.64 -11.18 16.21
CA VAL A 368 38.35 -11.40 16.86
C VAL A 368 38.63 -11.74 18.32
N THR A 369 38.13 -10.93 19.25
CA THR A 369 38.30 -11.15 20.70
C THR A 369 37.00 -10.95 21.48
N PRO A 370 36.62 -11.83 22.42
CA PRO A 370 37.26 -13.12 22.74
C PRO A 370 37.16 -14.13 21.59
N SER A 371 37.65 -15.36 21.79
CA SER A 371 37.63 -16.39 20.74
C SER A 371 36.20 -16.71 20.30
N PHE A 372 35.92 -16.51 19.00
CA PHE A 372 34.64 -16.80 18.37
C PHE A 372 34.60 -18.26 17.90
N VAL A 373 33.56 -19.00 18.25
CA VAL A 373 33.42 -20.44 17.95
C VAL A 373 32.83 -20.66 16.56
N GLY A 374 31.88 -19.82 16.15
CA GLY A 374 31.24 -19.84 14.85
C GLY A 374 32.17 -19.50 13.68
N THR A 375 31.59 -19.16 12.54
CA THR A 375 32.33 -18.81 11.33
C THR A 375 32.20 -17.33 10.98
N ILE A 376 33.32 -16.70 10.64
CA ILE A 376 33.37 -15.34 10.09
C ILE A 376 34.14 -15.41 8.78
N ASP A 377 33.54 -14.94 7.70
CA ASP A 377 34.15 -14.96 6.37
C ASP A 377 33.96 -13.61 5.67
N VAL A 378 34.93 -13.21 4.85
CA VAL A 378 34.85 -11.99 4.04
C VAL A 378 35.18 -12.36 2.61
N VAL A 379 34.18 -12.22 1.73
CA VAL A 379 34.27 -12.70 0.34
C VAL A 379 34.07 -11.54 -0.64
N GLU A 380 34.93 -11.47 -1.66
CA GLU A 380 34.78 -10.55 -2.79
C GLU A 380 33.50 -10.89 -3.57
N ASN A 381 32.60 -9.94 -3.69
CA ASN A 381 31.34 -10.10 -4.43
C ASN A 381 31.64 -9.90 -5.92
N ARG A 382 31.64 -10.98 -6.71
CA ARG A 382 31.93 -10.95 -8.16
C ARG A 382 30.85 -10.18 -8.92
N GLY A 383 31.01 -8.86 -9.01
CA GLY A 383 30.12 -7.99 -9.77
C GLY A 383 30.71 -6.61 -10.09
N SER A 384 31.88 -6.26 -9.55
CA SER A 384 32.57 -5.03 -9.91
C SER A 384 33.59 -5.29 -11.02
N ASN A 385 33.35 -4.73 -12.21
CA ASN A 385 34.33 -4.67 -13.29
C ASN A 385 35.29 -3.47 -13.15
N SER A 386 35.27 -2.77 -12.01
CA SER A 386 36.17 -1.65 -11.74
C SER A 386 37.28 -2.09 -10.77
N PRO A 387 38.56 -2.07 -11.19
CA PRO A 387 39.68 -2.50 -10.35
C PRO A 387 39.86 -1.67 -9.06
N ASN A 388 39.25 -0.48 -8.98
CA ASN A 388 39.47 0.47 -7.87
C ASN A 388 38.30 0.51 -6.88
N ARG A 389 37.23 -0.26 -7.12
CA ARG A 389 36.02 -0.27 -6.28
C ARG A 389 35.49 -1.69 -6.12
N GLU A 390 36.01 -2.41 -5.15
CA GLU A 390 35.59 -3.77 -4.86
C GLU A 390 34.43 -3.77 -3.85
N THR A 391 33.40 -4.56 -4.11
CA THR A 391 32.36 -4.86 -3.10
C THR A 391 32.71 -6.17 -2.42
N HIS A 392 32.80 -6.15 -1.09
CA HIS A 392 33.05 -7.32 -0.25
C HIS A 392 31.83 -7.58 0.63
N ARG A 393 31.62 -8.85 0.97
CA ARG A 393 30.55 -9.30 1.86
C ARG A 393 31.15 -9.99 3.08
N LEU A 394 30.98 -9.38 4.24
CA LEU A 394 31.22 -9.99 5.55
C LEU A 394 30.04 -10.90 5.88
N THR A 395 30.30 -12.16 6.17
CA THR A 395 29.31 -13.15 6.60
C THR A 395 29.72 -13.67 7.97
N VAL A 396 28.83 -13.56 8.95
CA VAL A 396 29.03 -14.01 10.33
C VAL A 396 27.96 -15.04 10.62
N LEU A 397 28.35 -16.25 11.01
CA LEU A 397 27.44 -17.31 11.48
C LEU A 397 27.92 -17.72 12.88
N PRO A 398 27.34 -17.14 13.95
CA PRO A 398 27.69 -17.51 15.31
C PRO A 398 27.19 -18.91 15.66
N ASP A 399 27.88 -19.59 16.56
CA ASP A 399 27.42 -20.84 17.17
C ASP A 399 26.52 -20.55 18.38
N SER A 400 25.80 -21.56 18.84
CA SER A 400 25.07 -21.56 20.13
C SER A 400 25.94 -21.10 21.31
N LEU A 401 27.24 -21.41 21.31
CA LEU A 401 28.20 -21.04 22.35
C LEU A 401 28.66 -19.58 22.29
N ASP A 402 28.38 -18.88 21.18
CA ASP A 402 28.70 -17.46 21.02
C ASP A 402 27.57 -16.54 21.53
N GLY A 403 26.41 -17.10 21.90
CA GLY A 403 25.27 -16.34 22.42
C GLY A 403 25.56 -15.53 23.69
N ASP A 404 24.84 -14.42 23.84
CA ASP A 404 24.92 -13.47 24.96
C ASP A 404 26.34 -12.93 25.24
N GLN A 405 27.11 -12.71 24.18
CA GLN A 405 28.49 -12.23 24.25
C GLN A 405 28.74 -11.09 23.25
N THR A 406 29.74 -10.27 23.55
CA THR A 406 30.22 -9.21 22.64
C THR A 406 31.63 -9.55 22.17
N PHE A 407 31.84 -9.51 20.86
CA PHE A 407 33.11 -9.80 20.20
C PHE A 407 33.62 -8.54 19.50
N HIS A 408 34.83 -8.13 19.84
CA HIS A 408 35.54 -7.09 19.14
C HIS A 408 36.18 -7.67 17.87
N LEU A 409 35.72 -7.21 16.71
CA LEU A 409 36.10 -7.69 15.39
C LEU A 409 36.84 -6.58 14.63
N VAL A 410 38.06 -6.87 14.16
CA VAL A 410 38.90 -5.97 13.38
C VAL A 410 39.01 -6.46 11.95
N ILE A 411 38.55 -5.65 11.00
CA ILE A 411 38.61 -5.93 9.57
C ILE A 411 39.69 -5.05 8.95
N GLU A 412 40.65 -5.65 8.26
CA GLU A 412 41.73 -4.94 7.59
C GLU A 412 41.57 -4.98 6.08
N CYS A 413 41.81 -3.84 5.44
CA CYS A 413 42.06 -3.73 4.02
C CYS A 413 43.53 -3.35 3.82
N ILE A 414 44.25 -4.12 3.00
CA ILE A 414 45.69 -3.95 2.75
C ILE A 414 45.91 -3.72 1.25
N SER A 415 46.64 -2.65 0.90
CA SER A 415 47.08 -2.35 -0.47
C SER A 415 48.20 -3.30 -0.91
N ILE A 416 48.56 -3.27 -2.20
CA ILE A 416 49.71 -4.05 -2.70
C ILE A 416 51.06 -3.54 -2.16
N SER A 417 51.16 -2.26 -1.79
CA SER A 417 52.37 -1.67 -1.21
C SER A 417 52.55 -2.02 0.27
N GLY A 418 51.47 -2.47 0.93
CA GLY A 418 51.43 -2.77 2.36
C GLY A 418 50.82 -1.67 3.24
N GLU A 419 50.30 -0.58 2.67
CA GLU A 419 49.45 0.35 3.41
C GLU A 419 48.15 -0.35 3.83
N TYR A 420 47.64 -0.05 5.03
CA TYR A 420 46.43 -0.69 5.55
C TYR A 420 45.48 0.28 6.23
N TYR A 421 44.19 -0.06 6.17
CA TYR A 421 43.11 0.60 6.91
C TYR A 421 42.36 -0.45 7.72
N SER A 422 42.08 -0.16 8.99
CA SER A 422 41.28 -1.01 9.87
C SER A 422 39.89 -0.44 10.11
N CYS A 423 38.89 -1.31 10.09
CA CYS A 423 37.53 -1.04 10.53
C CYS A 423 37.25 -1.95 11.73
N GLU A 424 37.06 -1.35 12.90
CA GLU A 424 36.74 -2.04 14.15
C GLU A 424 35.23 -2.02 14.35
N ILE A 425 34.66 -3.14 14.80
CA ILE A 425 33.24 -3.28 15.13
C ILE A 425 33.06 -4.16 16.36
N ASP A 426 32.12 -3.79 17.23
CA ASP A 426 31.71 -4.62 18.36
C ASP A 426 30.47 -5.43 17.95
N LEU A 427 30.66 -6.74 17.76
CA LEU A 427 29.63 -7.69 17.38
C LEU A 427 28.93 -8.21 18.64
N VAL A 428 27.72 -7.74 18.92
CA VAL A 428 26.87 -8.22 20.03
C VAL A 428 26.07 -9.41 19.51
N VAL A 429 26.39 -10.61 19.98
CA VAL A 429 25.64 -11.83 19.66
C VAL A 429 24.61 -12.05 20.76
N GLU A 430 23.34 -11.96 20.42
CA GLU A 430 22.23 -12.23 21.34
C GLU A 430 21.82 -13.70 21.25
N GLU A 431 21.51 -14.30 22.41
CA GLU A 431 20.94 -15.64 22.44
C GLU A 431 19.62 -15.66 21.65
N LEU A 432 19.53 -16.62 20.73
CA LEU A 432 18.36 -16.77 19.87
C LEU A 432 17.14 -17.21 20.69
N GLN A 433 16.07 -16.40 20.64
CA GLN A 433 14.78 -16.74 21.23
C GLN A 433 13.79 -17.18 20.13
N PRO A 434 13.34 -18.43 20.13
CA PRO A 434 12.32 -18.94 19.22
C PRO A 434 11.04 -18.10 19.27
N TYR A 435 10.33 -18.03 18.15
CA TYR A 435 9.01 -17.41 18.11
C TYR A 435 8.01 -18.31 18.83
N ARG A 436 7.22 -17.74 19.73
CA ARG A 436 6.07 -18.41 20.33
C ARG A 436 4.78 -17.82 19.76
N ILE A 437 4.13 -18.55 18.86
CA ILE A 437 2.91 -18.13 18.18
C ILE A 437 1.72 -18.86 18.79
N VAL A 438 0.79 -18.10 19.38
CA VAL A 438 -0.35 -18.63 20.12
C VAL A 438 -1.65 -18.15 19.49
N ILE A 439 -2.53 -19.08 19.19
CA ILE A 439 -3.93 -18.77 18.86
C ILE A 439 -4.67 -18.61 20.19
N GLN A 440 -5.29 -17.45 20.40
CA GLN A 440 -6.02 -17.16 21.62
C GLN A 440 -7.16 -18.15 21.83
N THR A 441 -7.28 -18.66 23.05
CA THR A 441 -8.48 -19.39 23.49
C THR A 441 -9.49 -18.41 24.06
N LEU A 442 -10.74 -18.48 23.59
CA LEU A 442 -11.85 -17.67 24.07
C LEU A 442 -12.76 -18.49 24.97
N GLU A 443 -13.24 -17.86 26.03
CA GLU A 443 -14.16 -18.44 27.01
C GLU A 443 -15.57 -17.84 26.86
N GLU A 444 -16.60 -18.61 27.23
CA GLU A 444 -18.00 -18.18 27.28
C GLU A 444 -18.54 -17.58 25.96
N VAL A 445 -18.10 -18.13 24.82
CA VAL A 445 -18.48 -17.64 23.49
C VAL A 445 -19.95 -17.95 23.21
N GLN A 446 -20.72 -16.94 22.81
CA GLN A 446 -22.14 -17.08 22.51
C GLN A 446 -22.38 -17.61 21.09
N GLN A 447 -23.38 -18.49 20.98
CA GLN A 447 -23.80 -19.05 19.70
C GLN A 447 -24.54 -18.02 18.84
N GLY A 448 -24.33 -18.07 17.52
CA GLY A 448 -24.95 -17.15 16.56
C GLY A 448 -24.30 -15.76 16.49
N GLU A 449 -23.26 -15.50 17.27
CA GLU A 449 -22.52 -14.23 17.28
C GLU A 449 -21.15 -14.33 16.59
N HIS A 450 -20.52 -13.16 16.42
CA HIS A 450 -19.15 -13.05 15.96
C HIS A 450 -18.18 -13.17 17.14
N ALA A 451 -17.18 -14.03 17.00
CA ALA A 451 -16.07 -14.22 17.95
C ALA A 451 -14.74 -13.81 17.30
N TYR A 452 -13.99 -12.95 17.99
CA TYR A 452 -12.73 -12.38 17.49
C TYR A 452 -11.55 -13.05 18.18
N VAL A 453 -10.78 -13.85 17.44
CA VAL A 453 -9.68 -14.67 17.96
C VAL A 453 -8.35 -14.07 17.54
N ASP A 454 -7.55 -13.63 18.50
CA ASP A 454 -6.21 -13.10 18.23
C ASP A 454 -5.19 -14.22 17.96
N VAL A 455 -4.33 -14.02 16.97
CA VAL A 455 -3.09 -14.80 16.80
C VAL A 455 -1.94 -13.93 17.27
N VAL A 456 -1.28 -14.36 18.34
CA VAL A 456 -0.38 -13.55 19.16
C VAL A 456 1.05 -14.09 19.07
N LEU A 457 2.01 -13.19 18.91
CA LEU A 457 3.42 -13.44 19.15
C LEU A 457 3.72 -13.15 20.62
N GLU A 458 4.00 -14.17 21.42
CA GLU A 458 4.25 -14.03 22.87
C GLU A 458 5.75 -13.89 23.20
N GLU A 459 6.61 -14.60 22.47
CA GLU A 459 8.06 -14.64 22.68
C GLU A 459 8.79 -14.66 21.33
N GLY A 460 10.04 -14.19 21.33
CA GLY A 460 10.92 -14.14 20.15
C GLY A 460 11.74 -12.86 20.11
N ASN A 461 12.87 -12.87 19.38
CA ASN A 461 13.72 -11.68 19.20
C ASN A 461 14.25 -11.50 17.77
N ILE A 462 13.77 -12.30 16.82
CA ILE A 462 14.27 -12.30 15.44
C ILE A 462 13.38 -11.41 14.56
N PRO A 463 13.95 -10.47 13.78
CA PRO A 463 13.18 -9.66 12.84
C PRO A 463 12.54 -10.47 11.69
N MET A 464 11.28 -10.17 11.39
CA MET A 464 10.45 -10.85 10.40
C MET A 464 10.25 -10.00 9.14
N GLY A 465 10.34 -10.59 7.95
CA GLY A 465 9.98 -9.96 6.67
C GLY A 465 8.53 -10.23 6.23
N GLY A 466 7.90 -11.26 6.80
CA GLY A 466 6.53 -11.66 6.53
C GLY A 466 6.22 -13.04 7.09
N PHE A 467 4.94 -13.38 7.21
CA PHE A 467 4.46 -14.66 7.71
C PHE A 467 3.33 -15.22 6.84
N SER A 468 3.14 -16.53 6.89
CA SER A 468 2.05 -17.24 6.20
C SER A 468 1.60 -18.43 7.04
N PHE A 469 0.43 -18.33 7.65
CA PHE A 469 -0.15 -19.35 8.51
C PHE A 469 -1.39 -19.99 7.86
N SER A 470 -1.39 -21.31 7.76
CA SER A 470 -2.50 -22.15 7.34
C SER A 470 -3.17 -22.72 8.58
N LEU A 471 -4.45 -22.41 8.77
CA LEU A 471 -5.23 -22.81 9.93
C LEU A 471 -6.43 -23.65 9.52
N THR A 472 -6.92 -24.45 10.46
CA THR A 472 -8.13 -25.27 10.35
C THR A 472 -9.07 -24.98 11.51
N HIS A 473 -10.34 -25.27 11.33
CA HIS A 473 -11.39 -25.12 12.36
C HIS A 473 -12.46 -26.20 12.17
N ASN A 474 -13.30 -26.38 13.18
CA ASN A 474 -14.50 -27.21 13.06
C ASN A 474 -15.56 -26.49 12.20
N VAL A 475 -15.69 -26.88 10.92
CA VAL A 475 -16.62 -26.25 9.95
C VAL A 475 -18.11 -26.33 10.32
N SER A 476 -18.48 -27.24 11.22
CA SER A 476 -19.86 -27.35 11.70
C SER A 476 -20.16 -26.38 12.83
N ALA A 477 -19.12 -25.98 13.57
CA ALA A 477 -19.22 -25.10 14.73
C ALA A 477 -18.85 -23.65 14.42
N LEU A 478 -17.87 -23.42 13.55
CA LEU A 478 -17.26 -22.12 13.29
C LEU A 478 -17.20 -21.83 11.79
N MET A 479 -17.38 -20.56 11.42
CA MET A 479 -17.23 -20.11 10.04
C MET A 479 -16.33 -18.86 10.00
N PRO A 480 -15.10 -18.93 9.46
CA PRO A 480 -14.23 -17.76 9.39
C PRO A 480 -14.75 -16.79 8.33
N VAL A 481 -15.05 -15.57 8.78
CA VAL A 481 -15.58 -14.47 7.97
C VAL A 481 -14.45 -13.69 7.32
N GLY A 482 -13.37 -13.44 8.07
CA GLY A 482 -12.19 -12.72 7.61
C GLY A 482 -11.09 -12.64 8.66
N ALA A 483 -10.04 -11.89 8.38
CA ALA A 483 -9.01 -11.54 9.33
C ALA A 483 -8.67 -10.04 9.22
N SER A 484 -8.29 -9.44 10.34
CA SER A 484 -7.91 -8.03 10.43
C SER A 484 -6.49 -7.90 11.00
N PRO A 485 -5.68 -6.91 10.53
CA PRO A 485 -4.30 -6.76 10.96
C PRO A 485 -4.23 -6.30 12.42
N GLY A 486 -3.29 -6.88 13.18
CA GLY A 486 -3.05 -6.49 14.55
C GLY A 486 -2.31 -5.14 14.67
N PRO A 487 -2.16 -4.59 15.90
CA PRO A 487 -1.57 -3.27 16.12
C PRO A 487 -0.16 -3.08 15.53
N PHE A 488 0.61 -4.17 15.47
CA PHE A 488 1.96 -4.22 14.90
C PHE A 488 2.02 -3.73 13.44
N PHE A 489 0.99 -3.99 12.63
CA PHE A 489 0.97 -3.58 11.21
C PHE A 489 1.00 -2.05 11.08
N GLN A 490 0.25 -1.34 11.93
CA GLN A 490 0.23 0.12 11.93
C GLN A 490 1.53 0.70 12.50
N GLN A 491 2.05 0.10 13.57
CA GLN A 491 3.30 0.49 14.21
C GLN A 491 4.49 0.41 13.25
N CYS A 492 4.61 -0.70 12.53
CA CYS A 492 5.74 -0.97 11.65
C CYS A 492 5.50 -0.59 10.19
N ASN A 493 4.33 -0.02 9.87
CA ASN A 493 3.97 0.39 8.53
C ASN A 493 4.06 -0.77 7.51
N TRP A 494 3.52 -1.93 7.88
CA TRP A 494 3.45 -3.11 7.02
C TRP A 494 2.34 -2.97 5.99
N ALA A 495 2.56 -3.52 4.79
CA ALA A 495 1.77 -3.18 3.61
C ALA A 495 0.35 -3.78 3.63
N ASP A 496 0.20 -5.10 3.80
CA ASP A 496 -1.11 -5.75 3.75
C ASP A 496 -1.17 -7.10 4.49
N LEU A 497 -2.37 -7.44 4.96
CA LEU A 497 -2.77 -8.73 5.50
C LEU A 497 -3.76 -9.40 4.54
N GLU A 498 -3.42 -10.58 4.04
CA GLU A 498 -4.25 -11.35 3.11
C GLU A 498 -4.96 -12.51 3.82
N PHE A 499 -6.24 -12.70 3.52
CA PHE A 499 -7.07 -13.79 4.05
C PHE A 499 -7.68 -14.60 2.89
N HIS A 500 -7.41 -15.90 2.85
CA HIS A 500 -7.87 -16.82 1.81
C HIS A 500 -8.63 -18.00 2.41
N ARG A 501 -9.87 -18.24 1.96
CA ARG A 501 -10.66 -19.43 2.35
C ARG A 501 -10.37 -20.58 1.40
N GLY A 502 -10.20 -21.78 1.96
CA GLY A 502 -9.95 -23.00 1.21
C GLY A 502 -8.47 -23.25 0.89
N PRO A 503 -8.14 -24.43 0.35
CA PRO A 503 -6.78 -24.76 -0.04
C PRO A 503 -6.30 -23.93 -1.24
N ILE A 504 -5.05 -23.49 -1.17
CA ILE A 504 -4.38 -22.77 -2.27
C ILE A 504 -3.63 -23.81 -3.11
N GLY A 505 -4.23 -24.22 -4.24
CA GLY A 505 -3.64 -25.20 -5.14
C GLY A 505 -4.69 -26.08 -5.84
N PRO A 506 -4.27 -27.02 -6.70
CA PRO A 506 -5.19 -27.99 -7.27
C PRO A 506 -5.87 -28.82 -6.17
N PRO A 507 -7.15 -29.21 -6.34
CA PRO A 507 -7.87 -30.01 -5.35
C PRO A 507 -7.10 -31.30 -5.02
N GLN A 508 -6.85 -31.54 -3.74
CA GLN A 508 -6.36 -32.83 -3.24
C GLN A 508 -7.49 -33.50 -2.45
N ASP A 509 -7.67 -34.80 -2.66
CA ASP A 509 -8.83 -35.56 -2.16
C ASP A 509 -8.81 -35.80 -0.62
N ASP A 510 -7.71 -35.51 0.08
CA ASP A 510 -7.48 -35.86 1.50
C ASP A 510 -7.29 -34.65 2.44
N LEU A 511 -7.75 -33.45 2.06
CA LEU A 511 -7.59 -32.25 2.90
C LEU A 511 -8.73 -32.10 3.91
N PRO A 512 -8.44 -31.70 5.17
CA PRO A 512 -9.48 -31.45 6.15
C PRO A 512 -10.37 -30.28 5.68
N PRO A 513 -11.70 -30.38 5.88
CA PRO A 513 -12.58 -29.26 5.62
C PRO A 513 -12.23 -28.08 6.54
N GLY A 514 -12.46 -26.85 6.07
CA GLY A 514 -12.26 -25.66 6.90
C GLY A 514 -10.84 -25.09 6.90
N LEU A 515 -9.98 -25.52 5.99
CA LEU A 515 -8.69 -24.87 5.82
C LEU A 515 -8.85 -23.41 5.34
N PHE A 516 -8.14 -22.49 5.96
CA PHE A 516 -7.93 -21.13 5.46
C PHE A 516 -6.49 -20.68 5.72
N ARG A 517 -6.05 -19.61 5.03
CA ARG A 517 -4.71 -19.05 5.18
C ARG A 517 -4.76 -17.56 5.46
N VAL A 518 -3.90 -17.13 6.38
CA VAL A 518 -3.62 -15.72 6.64
C VAL A 518 -2.15 -15.45 6.35
N SER A 519 -1.84 -14.37 5.65
CA SER A 519 -0.46 -13.99 5.30
C SER A 519 -0.25 -12.50 5.48
N GLY A 520 0.92 -12.10 5.98
CA GLY A 520 1.27 -10.70 6.20
C GLY A 520 2.68 -10.40 5.70
N GLN A 521 2.89 -9.21 5.14
CA GLN A 521 4.19 -8.81 4.57
C GLN A 521 4.59 -7.38 4.94
N ALA A 522 5.88 -7.18 5.25
CA ALA A 522 6.43 -5.88 5.64
C ALA A 522 6.41 -4.82 4.52
N GLY A 523 6.23 -5.21 3.26
CA GLY A 523 6.17 -4.27 2.14
C GLY A 523 5.66 -4.91 0.84
N HIS A 524 4.99 -4.12 0.00
CA HIS A 524 4.56 -4.51 -1.35
C HIS A 524 5.56 -4.05 -2.41
N LYS A 525 5.75 -4.84 -3.47
CA LYS A 525 6.51 -4.39 -4.66
C LYS A 525 5.74 -3.26 -5.34
N GLY A 526 6.13 -2.02 -5.08
CA GLY A 526 5.55 -0.82 -5.73
C GLY A 526 5.01 0.24 -4.78
N ASP A 527 4.93 -0.05 -3.48
CA ASP A 527 4.46 0.94 -2.50
C ASP A 527 5.54 1.92 -2.05
N THR A 528 5.13 3.16 -1.80
CA THR A 528 5.95 4.20 -1.16
C THR A 528 6.15 3.97 0.34
N LEU A 529 5.43 3.01 0.93
CA LEU A 529 5.48 2.67 2.34
C LEU A 529 6.67 1.75 2.59
N ARG A 530 7.72 2.30 3.19
CA ARG A 530 8.84 1.52 3.71
C ARG A 530 8.48 1.07 5.13
N PRO A 531 8.59 -0.23 5.46
CA PRO A 531 8.42 -0.68 6.84
C PRO A 531 9.43 0.04 7.75
N THR A 532 8.93 0.56 8.86
CA THR A 532 9.73 1.29 9.86
C THR A 532 10.38 0.34 10.86
N CYS A 533 9.78 -0.82 11.10
CA CYS A 533 10.31 -1.91 11.91
C CYS A 533 9.92 -3.28 11.33
N PHE A 534 10.60 -4.33 11.82
CA PHE A 534 10.42 -5.72 11.38
C PHE A 534 10.13 -6.66 12.57
N PHE A 535 9.93 -6.08 13.76
CA PHE A 535 9.61 -6.79 15.00
C PHE A 535 8.85 -5.81 15.92
N PRO A 536 7.85 -6.26 16.70
CA PRO A 536 7.10 -5.37 17.59
C PRO A 536 7.96 -4.83 18.74
N ASP A 537 7.73 -3.58 19.14
CA ASP A 537 8.49 -2.94 20.25
C ASP A 537 8.23 -3.58 21.62
N SER A 538 7.14 -4.34 21.77
CA SER A 538 6.78 -5.02 23.02
C SER A 538 6.04 -6.33 22.75
N LEU A 539 6.29 -7.33 23.58
CA LEU A 539 5.57 -8.60 23.60
C LEU A 539 4.70 -8.73 24.88
N PRO A 540 3.56 -9.43 24.83
CA PRO A 540 2.98 -10.08 23.65
C PRO A 540 2.38 -9.09 22.63
N ALA A 541 2.36 -9.46 21.36
CA ALA A 541 1.83 -8.64 20.26
C ALA A 541 0.88 -9.43 19.36
N THR A 542 -0.34 -8.92 19.17
CA THR A 542 -1.30 -9.50 18.20
C THR A 542 -0.79 -9.26 16.78
N LEU A 543 -0.57 -10.35 16.03
CA LEU A 543 -0.20 -10.29 14.61
C LEU A 543 -1.43 -10.00 13.75
N PHE A 544 -2.54 -10.70 14.01
CA PHE A 544 -3.84 -10.49 13.37
C PHE A 544 -4.96 -11.09 14.21
N THR A 545 -6.19 -10.64 13.96
CA THR A 545 -7.40 -11.13 14.62
C THR A 545 -8.31 -11.78 13.58
N ILE A 546 -8.74 -13.01 13.84
CA ILE A 546 -9.66 -13.78 12.99
C ILE A 546 -11.09 -13.53 13.47
N ASP A 547 -11.99 -13.24 12.53
CA ASP A 547 -13.43 -13.12 12.79
C ASP A 547 -14.14 -14.44 12.46
N PHE A 548 -14.67 -15.10 13.48
CA PHE A 548 -15.49 -16.31 13.33
C PHE A 548 -16.96 -15.99 13.59
N LEU A 549 -17.84 -16.38 12.67
CA LEU A 549 -19.25 -16.55 12.98
C LEU A 549 -19.46 -17.91 13.65
N VAL A 550 -20.00 -17.90 14.87
CA VAL A 550 -20.25 -19.11 15.67
C VAL A 550 -21.62 -19.68 15.31
N THR A 551 -21.70 -21.00 15.15
CA THR A 551 -22.95 -21.69 14.82
C THR A 551 -24.03 -21.40 15.85
N ASN A 552 -25.29 -21.36 15.41
CA ASN A 552 -26.47 -21.32 16.28
C ASN A 552 -27.02 -22.73 16.60
N ASP A 553 -26.34 -23.79 16.15
CA ASP A 553 -26.69 -25.17 16.44
C ASP A 553 -26.32 -25.52 17.89
N ARG A 554 -27.33 -25.66 18.75
CA ARG A 554 -27.18 -25.99 20.17
C ARG A 554 -26.49 -27.33 20.45
N THR A 555 -26.27 -28.19 19.46
CA THR A 555 -25.46 -29.41 19.67
C THR A 555 -23.98 -29.12 19.97
N PHE A 556 -23.49 -27.91 19.66
CA PHE A 556 -22.14 -27.43 19.99
C PHE A 556 -22.06 -26.63 21.29
N GLU A 557 -23.15 -26.57 22.05
CA GLU A 557 -23.15 -25.95 23.37
C GLU A 557 -22.23 -26.72 24.32
N CYS A 558 -21.49 -26.00 25.18
CA CYS A 558 -20.40 -26.56 26.01
C CYS A 558 -19.26 -27.24 25.24
N ASP A 559 -19.31 -27.26 23.90
CA ASP A 559 -18.23 -27.81 23.10
C ASP A 559 -17.10 -26.78 22.99
N SER A 560 -15.90 -27.28 22.72
CA SER A 560 -14.69 -26.49 22.61
C SER A 560 -14.06 -26.70 21.23
N PRO A 561 -14.73 -26.28 20.14
CA PRO A 561 -14.20 -26.43 18.80
C PRO A 561 -12.79 -25.81 18.69
N PRO A 562 -11.78 -26.60 18.27
CA PRO A 562 -10.42 -26.12 18.19
C PRO A 562 -10.18 -25.31 16.92
N VAL A 563 -9.18 -24.44 17.00
CA VAL A 563 -8.57 -23.70 15.88
C VAL A 563 -7.08 -24.01 15.90
N ASP A 564 -6.64 -24.79 14.92
CA ASP A 564 -5.29 -25.38 14.89
C ASP A 564 -4.51 -24.98 13.63
N PHE A 565 -3.18 -25.05 13.73
CA PHE A 565 -2.29 -24.95 12.58
C PHE A 565 -2.26 -26.25 11.78
N PHE A 566 -2.14 -26.14 10.46
CA PHE A 566 -2.11 -27.30 9.57
C PHE A 566 -1.05 -27.21 8.49
N TRP A 567 -0.32 -28.29 8.25
CA TRP A 567 0.73 -28.39 7.23
C TRP A 567 0.30 -29.31 6.10
N GLN A 568 0.18 -28.77 4.89
CA GLN A 568 0.04 -29.55 3.64
C GLN A 568 1.38 -29.73 2.96
N HIS A 569 2.22 -28.70 3.07
CA HIS A 569 3.54 -28.63 2.49
C HIS A 569 4.56 -28.19 3.53
N CYS A 570 5.83 -28.49 3.28
CA CYS A 570 6.96 -28.16 4.16
C CYS A 570 7.04 -26.70 4.60
N PHE A 571 6.56 -25.79 3.75
CA PHE A 571 6.68 -24.35 3.96
C PHE A 571 5.36 -23.70 4.41
N ASP A 572 4.35 -24.49 4.76
CA ASP A 572 3.18 -23.94 5.45
C ASP A 572 3.57 -23.55 6.88
N ASN A 573 2.84 -22.58 7.44
CA ASN A 573 3.10 -22.02 8.77
C ASN A 573 4.56 -21.59 8.94
N ARG A 574 4.94 -20.56 8.17
CA ARG A 574 6.31 -20.04 8.13
C ARG A 574 6.38 -18.56 8.45
N ILE A 575 7.55 -18.16 8.93
CA ILE A 575 7.97 -16.76 9.02
C ILE A 575 9.24 -16.63 8.17
N SER A 576 9.36 -15.54 7.42
CA SER A 576 10.55 -15.22 6.63
C SER A 576 11.41 -14.19 7.35
N SER A 577 12.73 -14.24 7.18
CA SER A 577 13.62 -13.18 7.67
C SER A 577 13.36 -11.86 6.93
N LYS A 578 13.83 -10.74 7.48
CA LYS A 578 13.74 -9.41 6.84
C LYS A 578 14.20 -9.39 5.38
N THR A 579 15.19 -10.23 5.02
CA THR A 579 15.74 -10.30 3.66
C THR A 579 14.98 -11.27 2.75
N GLY A 580 14.12 -12.11 3.31
CA GLY A 580 13.44 -13.21 2.62
C GLY A 580 14.32 -14.41 2.30
N ARG A 581 15.60 -14.42 2.70
CA ARG A 581 16.54 -15.54 2.44
C ARG A 581 16.39 -16.70 3.40
N ASP A 582 15.99 -16.42 4.63
CA ASP A 582 15.85 -17.44 5.66
C ASP A 582 14.38 -17.69 5.93
N ILE A 583 14.02 -18.97 6.07
CA ILE A 583 12.67 -19.40 6.36
C ILE A 583 12.69 -20.08 7.72
N PHE A 584 11.91 -19.54 8.64
CA PHE A 584 11.65 -20.09 9.96
C PHE A 584 10.40 -20.96 9.89
N MET A 585 10.51 -22.19 10.38
CA MET A 585 9.44 -23.19 10.38
C MET A 585 9.22 -23.77 11.78
N SER A 586 8.19 -24.60 11.90
CA SER A 586 7.78 -25.24 13.16
C SER A 586 8.95 -26.00 13.80
N ARG A 587 9.21 -25.74 15.07
CA ARG A 587 10.10 -26.47 15.96
C ARG A 587 9.27 -27.42 16.82
N GLU A 588 8.38 -26.87 17.63
CA GLU A 588 7.37 -27.62 18.40
C GLU A 588 5.96 -27.15 18.02
N VAL A 589 4.99 -28.04 18.09
CA VAL A 589 3.58 -27.72 17.82
C VAL A 589 2.73 -28.33 18.92
N PHE A 590 1.87 -27.53 19.52
CA PHE A 590 0.96 -27.91 20.58
C PHE A 590 -0.47 -27.75 20.10
N ASP A 591 -1.33 -28.70 20.45
CA ASP A 591 -2.77 -28.58 20.21
C ASP A 591 -3.43 -27.56 21.15
N SER A 592 -4.74 -27.34 20.98
CA SER A 592 -5.54 -26.45 21.82
C SER A 592 -5.59 -26.82 23.31
N GLU A 593 -5.23 -28.05 23.68
CA GLU A 593 -5.14 -28.51 25.07
C GLU A 593 -3.72 -28.34 25.65
N GLY A 594 -2.76 -27.87 24.84
CA GLY A 594 -1.37 -27.70 25.22
C GLY A 594 -0.55 -28.99 25.16
N SER A 595 -1.04 -30.04 24.49
CA SER A 595 -0.30 -31.29 24.30
C SER A 595 0.66 -31.17 23.12
N LEU A 596 1.92 -31.57 23.31
CA LEU A 596 2.93 -31.57 22.25
C LEU A 596 2.58 -32.62 21.17
N LEU A 597 2.46 -32.16 19.93
CA LEU A 597 2.24 -32.98 18.75
C LEU A 597 3.59 -33.32 18.11
N THR A 598 3.81 -34.62 17.85
CA THR A 598 5.07 -35.09 17.25
C THR A 598 5.00 -35.04 15.72
N PRO A 599 5.95 -34.38 15.03
CA PRO A 599 5.93 -34.26 13.57
C PRO A 599 5.85 -35.62 12.86
N GLU A 600 4.81 -35.81 12.03
CA GLU A 600 4.62 -36.98 11.16
C GLU A 600 4.79 -36.59 9.68
N THR A 601 4.49 -37.51 8.76
CA THR A 601 4.42 -37.18 7.33
C THR A 601 3.31 -36.16 7.06
N ILE A 602 3.60 -35.14 6.26
CA ILE A 602 2.57 -34.22 5.75
C ILE A 602 1.63 -34.94 4.76
N PRO A 603 0.33 -34.60 4.74
CA PRO A 603 -0.32 -33.52 5.50
C PRO A 603 -0.55 -33.85 6.99
N SER A 604 -0.36 -32.88 7.90
CA SER A 604 -0.41 -33.11 9.35
C SER A 604 -0.75 -31.85 10.16
N TYR A 605 -1.15 -32.06 11.43
CA TYR A 605 -1.31 -31.01 12.46
C TYR A 605 -0.03 -30.82 13.30
N SER A 606 0.96 -31.69 13.14
CA SER A 606 2.10 -31.81 14.05
C SER A 606 3.37 -31.08 13.59
N GLY A 607 3.25 -30.18 12.63
CA GLY A 607 4.39 -29.43 12.08
C GLY A 607 5.03 -30.09 10.86
N ALA A 608 6.00 -29.38 10.28
CA ALA A 608 6.80 -29.88 9.16
C ALA A 608 7.71 -31.04 9.61
N PRO A 609 7.82 -32.16 8.87
CA PRO A 609 8.78 -33.24 9.16
C PRO A 609 10.23 -32.85 8.83
N ASP A 610 11.21 -33.58 9.37
CA ASP A 610 12.64 -33.29 9.13
C ASP A 610 13.07 -33.43 7.67
N SER A 611 12.31 -34.18 6.86
CA SER A 611 12.49 -34.22 5.40
C SER A 611 12.32 -32.86 4.72
N CYS A 612 11.75 -31.86 5.41
CA CYS A 612 11.59 -30.49 4.93
C CYS A 612 12.86 -29.64 5.06
N LEU A 613 13.92 -30.13 5.71
CA LEU A 613 15.18 -29.40 5.91
C LEU A 613 16.17 -29.56 4.74
N ASP A 614 15.82 -30.28 3.67
CA ASP A 614 16.69 -30.44 2.50
C ASP A 614 16.82 -29.12 1.71
N GLY A 615 17.98 -28.45 1.88
CA GLY A 615 18.38 -27.14 1.32
C GLY A 615 18.49 -27.03 -0.21
N SER A 616 17.74 -27.86 -0.94
CA SER A 616 17.69 -27.94 -2.40
C SER A 616 17.19 -26.69 -3.12
N ARG A 617 16.64 -25.69 -2.40
CA ARG A 617 16.16 -24.41 -2.95
C ARG A 617 17.06 -23.20 -2.71
N GLY A 618 18.18 -23.34 -1.98
CA GLY A 618 19.11 -22.24 -1.72
C GLY A 618 18.73 -21.30 -0.56
N ASP A 619 17.55 -21.47 0.05
CA ASP A 619 17.12 -20.76 1.27
C ASP A 619 17.61 -21.52 2.53
N GLN A 620 18.14 -20.81 3.54
CA GLN A 620 18.49 -21.42 4.83
C GLN A 620 17.22 -21.61 5.65
N THR A 621 16.95 -22.85 6.05
CA THR A 621 15.71 -23.22 6.75
C THR A 621 16.02 -23.55 8.20
N HIS A 622 15.30 -22.93 9.14
CA HIS A 622 15.57 -23.07 10.59
C HIS A 622 14.31 -23.45 11.38
N ARG A 623 14.46 -24.32 12.38
CA ARG A 623 13.40 -24.78 13.30
C ARG A 623 13.26 -23.81 14.48
N LEU A 624 12.49 -22.73 14.32
CA LEU A 624 12.49 -21.62 15.28
C LEU A 624 11.11 -21.12 15.70
N ILE A 625 10.04 -21.82 15.35
CA ILE A 625 8.67 -21.39 15.69
C ILE A 625 7.98 -22.47 16.51
N ASP A 626 7.57 -22.15 17.72
CA ASP A 626 6.65 -22.97 18.50
C ASP A 626 5.23 -22.48 18.28
N PHE A 627 4.36 -23.39 17.84
CA PHE A 627 2.97 -23.09 17.53
C PHE A 627 2.04 -23.67 18.59
N TYR A 628 1.08 -22.87 19.06
CA TYR A 628 0.07 -23.31 20.02
C TYR A 628 -1.32 -23.10 19.43
N GLY A 629 -2.08 -24.20 19.31
CA GLY A 629 -3.50 -24.18 18.96
C GLY A 629 -4.33 -23.45 20.01
N GLY A 630 -5.53 -23.01 19.60
CA GLY A 630 -6.49 -22.35 20.47
C GLY A 630 -7.87 -22.99 20.35
N ALA A 631 -8.81 -22.60 21.19
CA ALA A 631 -10.20 -23.07 21.12
C ALA A 631 -11.19 -21.95 21.38
N LEU A 632 -12.43 -22.14 20.94
CA LEU A 632 -13.55 -21.29 21.36
C LEU A 632 -14.43 -22.13 22.27
N HIS A 633 -14.39 -21.88 23.57
CA HIS A 633 -15.27 -22.54 24.52
C HIS A 633 -16.66 -21.92 24.41
N ILE A 634 -17.55 -22.62 23.70
CA ILE A 634 -18.94 -22.19 23.51
C ILE A 634 -19.64 -22.29 24.86
N ALA A 635 -20.27 -21.20 25.27
CA ALA A 635 -20.93 -21.09 26.56
C ALA A 635 -21.92 -22.24 26.77
N CYS A 636 -21.92 -22.79 27.98
CA CYS A 636 -22.99 -23.68 28.44
C CYS A 636 -24.21 -22.83 28.83
N ASP A 637 -25.36 -23.10 28.23
CA ASP A 637 -26.65 -22.74 28.82
C ASP A 637 -26.90 -23.69 30.01
N THR A 638 -26.40 -23.28 31.17
CA THR A 638 -26.55 -24.04 32.43
C THR A 638 -28.00 -24.09 32.95
N THR A 639 -29.01 -23.62 32.20
CA THR A 639 -30.42 -23.63 32.62
C THR A 639 -31.20 -24.90 32.27
N GLY A 640 -30.50 -26.04 32.09
CA GLY A 640 -30.99 -27.31 31.51
C GLY A 640 -32.21 -28.04 32.15
N TRP A 641 -33.02 -27.41 33.02
CA TRP A 641 -34.35 -27.90 33.39
C TRP A 641 -35.41 -26.78 33.55
N CYS A 642 -35.01 -25.51 33.50
CA CYS A 642 -35.82 -24.36 33.93
C CYS A 642 -35.67 -23.21 32.92
N GLN A 643 -35.76 -23.53 31.63
CA GLN A 643 -35.55 -22.58 30.54
C GLN A 643 -36.69 -21.56 30.44
N PRO A 644 -36.39 -20.24 30.48
CA PRO A 644 -37.37 -19.20 30.20
C PRO A 644 -38.07 -19.44 28.85
N GLY A 645 -39.39 -19.38 28.84
CA GLY A 645 -40.21 -19.59 27.65
C GLY A 645 -40.57 -21.05 27.32
N ASP A 646 -40.00 -22.05 28.00
CA ASP A 646 -40.38 -23.48 27.87
C ASP A 646 -41.39 -23.84 28.98
N LEU A 647 -42.67 -23.51 28.77
CA LEU A 647 -43.71 -23.69 29.79
C LEU A 647 -44.26 -25.11 29.84
N ASN A 648 -44.26 -25.83 28.73
CA ASN A 648 -44.77 -27.20 28.68
C ASN A 648 -43.72 -28.26 29.05
N SER A 649 -42.47 -27.84 29.29
CA SER A 649 -41.34 -28.66 29.70
C SER A 649 -40.92 -29.72 28.68
N ASP A 650 -41.10 -29.44 27.39
CA ASP A 650 -40.68 -30.32 26.31
C ASP A 650 -39.25 -30.06 25.82
N GLY A 651 -38.57 -29.06 26.41
CA GLY A 651 -37.20 -28.69 26.11
C GLY A 651 -37.05 -27.77 24.90
N VAL A 652 -38.15 -27.23 24.36
CA VAL A 652 -38.12 -26.26 23.28
C VAL A 652 -38.88 -24.99 23.69
N PRO A 653 -38.19 -23.91 24.08
CA PRO A 653 -38.86 -22.69 24.51
C PRO A 653 -39.48 -21.93 23.33
N PHE A 654 -40.42 -21.03 23.65
CA PHE A 654 -41.04 -20.08 22.72
C PHE A 654 -41.84 -20.73 21.58
N GLN A 655 -42.49 -21.87 21.82
CA GLN A 655 -43.38 -22.48 20.85
C GLN A 655 -44.83 -22.02 20.98
N VAL A 656 -45.61 -22.24 19.92
CA VAL A 656 -47.07 -22.05 19.94
C VAL A 656 -47.71 -22.87 21.06
N SER A 657 -47.20 -24.07 21.35
CA SER A 657 -47.65 -24.91 22.47
C SER A 657 -47.46 -24.23 23.83
N ASP A 658 -46.34 -23.55 24.05
CA ASP A 658 -46.08 -22.79 25.29
C ASP A 658 -47.02 -21.62 25.43
N ALA A 659 -47.19 -20.83 24.37
CA ALA A 659 -48.13 -19.71 24.36
C ALA A 659 -49.58 -20.17 24.61
N VAL A 660 -49.99 -21.31 24.03
CA VAL A 660 -51.31 -21.89 24.28
C VAL A 660 -51.45 -22.37 25.73
N LEU A 661 -50.41 -22.96 26.32
CA LEU A 661 -50.44 -23.36 27.73
C LEU A 661 -50.55 -22.15 28.66
N TYR A 662 -49.79 -21.09 28.36
CA TYR A 662 -49.73 -19.85 29.13
C TYR A 662 -51.01 -19.00 29.00
N THR A 663 -51.64 -18.94 27.82
CA THR A 663 -52.99 -18.33 27.66
C THR A 663 -54.05 -19.07 28.51
N ASN A 664 -53.97 -20.40 28.59
CA ASN A 664 -54.88 -21.18 29.43
C ASN A 664 -54.67 -20.89 30.92
N TYR A 665 -53.45 -20.57 31.37
CA TYR A 665 -53.17 -20.18 32.76
C TYR A 665 -54.00 -18.95 33.17
N PHE A 666 -54.08 -17.90 32.35
CA PHE A 666 -54.89 -16.71 32.66
C PHE A 666 -56.38 -17.01 32.81
N VAL A 667 -56.87 -18.10 32.22
CA VAL A 667 -58.30 -18.49 32.29
C VAL A 667 -58.56 -19.54 33.37
N ARG A 668 -57.61 -20.43 33.65
CA ARG A 668 -57.82 -21.63 34.49
C ARG A 668 -56.90 -21.70 35.72
N GLY A 669 -56.01 -20.72 35.89
CA GLY A 669 -54.99 -20.68 36.93
C GLY A 669 -53.93 -21.76 36.80
N LEU A 670 -53.13 -21.95 37.86
CA LEU A 670 -51.99 -22.87 37.90
C LEU A 670 -52.31 -24.35 37.57
N SER A 671 -53.59 -24.74 37.63
CA SER A 671 -54.03 -26.11 37.33
C SER A 671 -53.78 -26.56 35.88
N VAL A 672 -53.36 -25.67 34.99
CA VAL A 672 -53.03 -26.00 33.59
C VAL A 672 -51.66 -26.65 33.44
N PHE A 673 -50.74 -26.37 34.35
CA PHE A 673 -49.38 -26.90 34.30
C PHE A 673 -49.38 -28.33 34.82
N SER A 674 -48.95 -29.29 33.98
CA SER A 674 -48.79 -30.69 34.38
C SER A 674 -47.57 -30.90 35.28
N ASP A 675 -46.55 -30.04 35.12
CA ASP A 675 -45.39 -29.94 35.97
C ASP A 675 -45.26 -28.48 36.43
N THR A 676 -45.18 -28.27 37.75
CA THR A 676 -45.00 -26.94 38.34
C THR A 676 -43.56 -26.69 38.78
N THR A 677 -42.66 -27.65 38.54
CA THR A 677 -41.24 -27.50 38.83
C THR A 677 -40.67 -26.38 37.98
N CYS A 678 -39.99 -25.43 38.61
CA CYS A 678 -39.41 -24.27 37.95
C CYS A 678 -40.39 -23.40 37.15
N ILE A 679 -41.69 -23.45 37.47
CA ILE A 679 -42.67 -22.71 36.68
C ILE A 679 -42.45 -21.20 36.77
N ALA A 680 -41.89 -20.70 37.87
CA ALA A 680 -41.53 -19.30 38.00
C ALA A 680 -40.47 -18.94 36.96
N GLU A 681 -39.34 -19.64 36.96
CA GLU A 681 -38.22 -19.42 36.04
C GLU A 681 -38.59 -19.63 34.57
N ARG A 682 -39.43 -20.63 34.26
CA ARG A 682 -39.90 -20.91 32.90
C ARG A 682 -40.90 -19.89 32.38
N SER A 683 -41.70 -19.32 33.28
CA SER A 683 -42.74 -18.35 32.93
C SER A 683 -42.24 -16.91 32.86
N ASP A 684 -41.11 -16.59 33.49
CA ASP A 684 -40.38 -15.31 33.40
C ASP A 684 -39.58 -15.27 32.09
N ALA A 685 -40.31 -15.29 30.98
CA ALA A 685 -39.78 -15.49 29.64
C ALA A 685 -38.98 -14.27 29.15
N ASN A 686 -39.35 -13.07 29.58
CA ASN A 686 -38.62 -11.84 29.25
C ASN A 686 -37.51 -11.51 30.28
N GLN A 687 -37.40 -12.30 31.37
CA GLN A 687 -36.46 -12.12 32.48
C GLN A 687 -36.56 -10.76 33.19
N ASP A 688 -37.77 -10.22 33.32
CA ASP A 688 -38.02 -9.01 34.12
C ASP A 688 -38.15 -9.30 35.63
N GLY A 689 -38.06 -10.57 36.03
CA GLY A 689 -38.14 -11.03 37.41
C GLY A 689 -39.58 -11.18 37.91
N ILE A 690 -40.58 -11.05 37.04
CA ILE A 690 -42.01 -11.17 37.35
C ILE A 690 -42.57 -12.39 36.61
N PRO A 691 -42.55 -13.58 37.24
CA PRO A 691 -43.09 -14.77 36.59
C PRO A 691 -44.61 -14.68 36.42
N LEU A 692 -45.13 -15.48 35.48
CA LEU A 692 -46.56 -15.63 35.21
C LEU A 692 -47.26 -14.33 34.80
N SER A 693 -46.53 -13.38 34.19
CA SER A 693 -47.07 -12.10 33.80
C SER A 693 -47.63 -12.09 32.37
N ILE A 694 -48.54 -11.15 32.11
CA ILE A 694 -49.09 -10.97 30.76
C ILE A 694 -48.05 -10.38 29.78
N ALA A 695 -47.00 -9.73 30.31
CA ALA A 695 -45.87 -9.23 29.54
C ALA A 695 -45.00 -10.37 29.00
N ASP A 696 -44.74 -11.39 29.82
CA ASP A 696 -44.04 -12.62 29.40
C ASP A 696 -44.77 -13.36 28.29
N LEU A 697 -46.09 -13.51 28.43
CA LEU A 697 -46.91 -14.11 27.39
C LEU A 697 -46.82 -13.31 26.09
N GLN A 698 -46.87 -11.98 26.16
CA GLN A 698 -46.74 -11.14 24.98
C GLN A 698 -45.35 -11.27 24.34
N TYR A 699 -44.29 -11.36 25.14
CA TYR A 699 -42.92 -11.59 24.67
C TYR A 699 -42.81 -12.90 23.88
N ILE A 700 -43.35 -14.00 24.43
CA ILE A 700 -43.41 -15.30 23.72
C ILE A 700 -44.18 -15.17 22.41
N ILE A 701 -45.33 -14.48 22.40
CA ILE A 701 -46.11 -14.27 21.17
C ILE A 701 -45.30 -13.50 20.13
N GLN A 702 -44.57 -12.45 20.52
CA GLN A 702 -43.74 -11.67 19.59
C GLN A 702 -42.66 -12.52 18.91
N ILE A 703 -42.00 -13.40 19.67
CA ILE A 703 -41.01 -14.34 19.13
C ILE A 703 -41.67 -15.30 18.13
N ILE A 704 -42.83 -15.88 18.49
CA ILE A 704 -43.57 -16.81 17.64
C ILE A 704 -43.99 -16.18 16.31
N VAL A 705 -44.43 -14.92 16.32
CA VAL A 705 -44.87 -14.22 15.09
C VAL A 705 -43.72 -13.58 14.31
N GLY A 706 -42.50 -13.61 14.85
CA GLY A 706 -41.29 -13.05 14.23
C GLY A 706 -41.11 -11.54 14.39
N ASP A 707 -41.88 -10.90 15.27
CA ASP A 707 -41.77 -9.47 15.59
C ASP A 707 -40.88 -9.19 16.82
N GLY A 708 -40.49 -10.23 17.56
CA GLY A 708 -39.67 -10.16 18.77
C GLY A 708 -38.36 -10.93 18.64
N ASP A 709 -37.33 -10.43 19.33
CA ASP A 709 -36.02 -11.06 19.44
C ASP A 709 -36.03 -12.12 20.58
N PRO A 710 -35.49 -13.34 20.41
CA PRO A 710 -35.34 -14.31 21.49
C PRO A 710 -34.40 -13.88 22.63
N TYR A 711 -33.58 -12.84 22.44
CA TYR A 711 -32.68 -12.33 23.48
C TYR A 711 -33.38 -11.35 24.44
N PHE A 712 -33.00 -11.42 25.73
CA PHE A 712 -33.64 -10.73 26.85
C PHE A 712 -33.91 -9.24 26.61
N GLN A 713 -35.14 -8.82 26.88
CA GLN A 713 -35.51 -7.40 26.90
C GLN A 713 -35.46 -6.88 28.34
N TRP A 714 -34.48 -6.01 28.64
CA TRP A 714 -34.42 -5.30 29.92
C TRP A 714 -35.71 -4.53 30.19
N ASP A 715 -36.28 -4.72 31.40
CA ASP A 715 -37.47 -4.06 31.99
C ASP A 715 -37.89 -2.79 31.25
N SER A 716 -38.77 -2.98 30.27
CA SER A 716 -39.41 -1.88 29.56
C SER A 716 -40.76 -1.62 30.26
N THR A 717 -40.79 -0.62 31.14
CA THR A 717 -42.05 -0.13 31.70
C THR A 717 -42.53 1.08 30.91
N SER A 718 -43.77 1.04 30.41
CA SER A 718 -44.40 2.19 29.76
C SER A 718 -44.62 3.32 30.76
N SER A 719 -44.33 4.55 30.32
CA SER A 719 -44.63 5.77 31.06
C SER A 719 -46.11 6.18 31.04
N ASN A 720 -46.94 5.52 30.24
CA ASN A 720 -48.37 5.81 30.10
C ASN A 720 -49.22 4.71 30.76
N PRO A 721 -50.05 5.04 31.78
CA PRO A 721 -50.96 4.05 32.36
C PRO A 721 -52.14 3.75 31.43
N ALA A 722 -52.65 2.52 31.49
CA ALA A 722 -53.90 2.14 30.85
C ALA A 722 -55.06 2.21 31.85
N ILE A 723 -56.03 3.08 31.58
CA ILE A 723 -57.19 3.28 32.45
C ILE A 723 -58.35 2.42 31.96
N PHE A 724 -58.73 1.43 32.77
CA PHE A 724 -59.84 0.54 32.51
C PHE A 724 -61.10 1.01 33.24
N ARG A 725 -62.16 1.27 32.47
CA ARG A 725 -63.46 1.71 32.99
C ARG A 725 -64.52 0.65 32.76
N GLN A 726 -65.25 0.33 33.82
CA GLN A 726 -66.47 -0.47 33.74
C GLN A 726 -67.68 0.46 33.85
N ALA A 727 -68.40 0.64 32.75
CA ALA A 727 -69.61 1.43 32.72
C ALA A 727 -70.80 0.65 33.31
N SER A 728 -71.80 1.39 33.83
CA SER A 728 -72.99 0.82 34.47
C SER A 728 -73.87 -0.01 33.52
N ASP A 729 -73.72 0.18 32.21
CA ASP A 729 -74.37 -0.61 31.15
C ASP A 729 -73.69 -1.95 30.89
N GLY A 730 -72.64 -2.29 31.63
CA GLY A 730 -71.91 -3.55 31.52
C GLY A 730 -70.85 -3.55 30.42
N VAL A 731 -70.41 -2.38 29.94
CA VAL A 731 -69.30 -2.24 29.00
C VAL A 731 -67.99 -1.97 29.74
N ALA A 732 -66.96 -2.78 29.49
CA ALA A 732 -65.59 -2.51 29.89
C ALA A 732 -64.81 -1.89 28.72
N SER A 733 -64.10 -0.79 28.99
CA SER A 733 -63.32 -0.04 28.00
C SER A 733 -61.94 0.33 28.54
N VAL A 734 -61.00 0.58 27.65
CA VAL A 734 -59.65 1.04 28.00
C VAL A 734 -59.33 2.40 27.36
N SER A 735 -58.66 3.27 28.10
CA SER A 735 -58.14 4.56 27.64
C SER A 735 -56.64 4.59 27.88
N THR A 736 -55.86 4.61 26.79
CA THR A 736 -54.40 4.70 26.81
C THR A 736 -53.91 5.32 25.50
N PRO A 737 -52.80 6.08 25.49
CA PRO A 737 -52.12 6.50 24.27
C PRO A 737 -51.33 5.36 23.60
N ASP A 738 -51.02 4.28 24.32
CA ASP A 738 -50.24 3.16 23.80
C ASP A 738 -51.13 2.15 23.07
N THR A 739 -50.54 1.43 22.11
CA THR A 739 -51.18 0.25 21.53
C THR A 739 -50.92 -0.95 22.44
N LEU A 740 -51.97 -1.62 22.88
CA LEU A 740 -51.87 -2.73 23.82
C LEU A 740 -51.69 -4.07 23.10
N GLY A 741 -51.00 -4.99 23.78
CA GLY A 741 -51.00 -6.42 23.47
C GLY A 741 -52.24 -7.08 24.08
N PRO A 742 -52.12 -8.27 24.72
CA PRO A 742 -53.23 -8.92 25.41
C PRO A 742 -53.68 -8.17 26.67
N VAL A 743 -54.95 -8.39 27.02
CA VAL A 743 -55.57 -7.90 28.26
C VAL A 743 -56.22 -9.07 28.97
N TRP A 744 -55.96 -9.17 30.27
CA TRP A 744 -56.62 -10.11 31.17
C TRP A 744 -57.51 -9.36 32.17
N PHE A 745 -58.75 -9.80 32.32
CA PHE A 745 -59.73 -9.25 33.26
C PHE A 745 -60.15 -10.30 34.27
N HIS A 746 -60.30 -9.89 35.54
CA HIS A 746 -60.86 -10.72 36.60
C HIS A 746 -62.04 -10.02 37.27
N PHE A 747 -63.22 -10.65 37.23
CA PHE A 747 -64.47 -10.11 37.77
C PHE A 747 -64.94 -10.90 39.00
N GLY A 748 -65.47 -10.19 40.00
CA GLY A 748 -65.91 -10.72 41.30
C GLY A 748 -67.24 -11.48 41.30
N GLY A 749 -67.62 -12.08 40.17
CA GLY A 749 -68.85 -12.84 40.01
C GLY A 749 -68.95 -13.49 38.64
N VAL A 750 -70.02 -14.23 38.41
CA VAL A 750 -70.28 -14.90 37.13
C VAL A 750 -70.86 -13.90 36.13
N VAL A 751 -70.10 -13.60 35.07
CA VAL A 751 -70.56 -12.82 33.91
C VAL A 751 -70.46 -13.68 32.65
N THR A 752 -71.20 -13.31 31.61
CA THR A 752 -71.12 -13.91 30.28
C THR A 752 -70.64 -12.81 29.33
N PRO A 753 -69.32 -12.57 29.25
CA PRO A 753 -68.80 -11.42 28.52
C PRO A 753 -69.05 -11.60 27.02
N GLN A 754 -69.42 -10.52 26.37
CA GLN A 754 -69.63 -10.44 24.92
C GLN A 754 -68.47 -9.64 24.31
N ASN A 755 -67.82 -10.20 23.29
CA ASN A 755 -66.83 -9.46 22.52
C ASN A 755 -67.51 -8.34 21.71
N LEU A 756 -66.99 -7.11 21.79
CA LEU A 756 -67.55 -5.94 21.11
C LEU A 756 -66.86 -5.72 19.75
N THR A 757 -67.59 -5.10 18.82
CA THR A 757 -67.28 -5.08 17.37
C THR A 757 -65.99 -4.38 16.95
N ASP A 758 -65.27 -3.70 17.84
CA ASP A 758 -64.01 -2.99 17.54
C ASP A 758 -62.76 -3.88 17.75
N VAL A 759 -62.95 -5.13 18.15
CA VAL A 759 -61.87 -6.11 18.43
C VAL A 759 -61.92 -7.29 17.44
N VAL A 760 -62.10 -6.99 16.15
CA VAL A 760 -62.18 -7.99 15.06
C VAL A 760 -60.81 -8.59 14.80
N GLY A 761 -60.68 -9.91 14.98
CA GLY A 761 -59.44 -10.65 14.73
C GLY A 761 -58.64 -11.03 15.98
N MET A 762 -59.12 -10.67 17.18
CA MET A 762 -58.56 -11.14 18.44
C MET A 762 -59.25 -12.43 18.92
N ASP A 763 -58.47 -13.33 19.49
CA ASP A 763 -58.91 -14.50 20.22
C ASP A 763 -59.46 -14.09 21.59
N TYR A 764 -60.51 -14.80 22.02
CA TYR A 764 -61.23 -14.50 23.25
C TYR A 764 -61.56 -15.79 24.01
N HIS A 765 -61.11 -15.86 25.25
CA HIS A 765 -61.31 -17.00 26.14
C HIS A 765 -61.80 -16.54 27.51
N HIS A 766 -62.81 -17.21 28.07
CA HIS A 766 -63.30 -16.91 29.41
C HIS A 766 -63.66 -18.19 30.18
N ARG A 767 -63.62 -18.08 31.50
CA ARG A 767 -64.13 -19.10 32.44
C ARG A 767 -64.86 -18.39 33.56
N SER A 768 -66.10 -18.80 33.78
CA SER A 768 -66.96 -18.27 34.85
C SER A 768 -67.29 -19.40 35.83
N ASP A 769 -66.80 -19.29 37.07
CA ASP A 769 -67.07 -20.23 38.16
C ASP A 769 -67.81 -19.58 39.33
N SER A 770 -67.10 -19.13 40.36
CA SER A 770 -67.55 -18.18 41.39
C SER A 770 -67.11 -16.74 41.06
N THR A 771 -66.08 -16.61 40.23
CA THR A 771 -65.54 -15.38 39.63
C THR A 771 -65.48 -15.58 38.11
N THR A 772 -65.18 -14.53 37.35
CA THR A 772 -64.97 -14.67 35.89
C THR A 772 -63.62 -14.14 35.49
N SER A 773 -62.79 -15.00 34.89
CA SER A 773 -61.54 -14.59 34.25
C SER A 773 -61.72 -14.57 32.74
N VAL A 774 -61.23 -13.51 32.11
CA VAL A 774 -61.35 -13.26 30.68
C VAL A 774 -59.98 -12.90 30.13
N TRP A 775 -59.51 -13.63 29.13
CA TRP A 775 -58.33 -13.27 28.34
C TRP A 775 -58.78 -12.82 26.95
N LEU A 776 -58.25 -11.68 26.52
CA LEU A 776 -58.49 -11.08 25.21
C LEU A 776 -57.13 -10.77 24.59
N GLY A 777 -56.80 -11.35 23.44
CA GLY A 777 -55.47 -11.24 22.84
C GLY A 777 -55.40 -11.89 21.46
N SER A 778 -54.21 -12.07 20.89
CA SER A 778 -54.05 -12.71 19.58
C SER A 778 -52.72 -13.41 19.50
N LEU A 779 -52.72 -14.72 19.25
CA LEU A 779 -51.48 -15.48 19.04
C LEU A 779 -50.82 -15.19 17.69
N SER A 780 -51.50 -14.49 16.78
CA SER A 780 -51.02 -14.07 15.47
C SER A 780 -50.59 -12.59 15.39
N GLY A 781 -50.35 -11.91 16.52
CA GLY A 781 -49.81 -10.54 16.53
C GLY A 781 -50.86 -9.41 16.36
N GLY A 782 -52.12 -9.67 16.67
CA GLY A 782 -53.18 -8.66 16.72
C GLY A 782 -52.94 -7.60 17.82
N ARG A 783 -53.46 -6.40 17.59
CA ARG A 783 -53.23 -5.21 18.43
C ARG A 783 -54.54 -4.71 19.03
N ILE A 784 -54.55 -4.34 20.31
CA ILE A 784 -55.74 -3.80 21.00
C ILE A 784 -55.66 -2.27 21.06
N PRO A 785 -56.56 -1.54 20.36
CA PRO A 785 -56.63 -0.09 20.45
C PRO A 785 -57.40 0.37 21.72
N ALA A 786 -57.29 1.66 22.05
CA ALA A 786 -58.14 2.28 23.06
C ALA A 786 -59.62 2.27 22.61
N GLY A 787 -60.53 1.97 23.53
CA GLY A 787 -61.97 1.88 23.25
C GLY A 787 -62.70 0.79 24.05
N PRO A 788 -63.95 0.49 23.70
CA PRO A 788 -64.73 -0.61 24.28
C PRO A 788 -64.14 -1.98 23.94
N LEU A 789 -63.96 -2.83 24.95
CA LEU A 789 -63.35 -4.16 24.81
C LEU A 789 -64.35 -5.30 25.07
N LEU A 790 -65.13 -5.22 26.14
CA LEU A 790 -66.10 -6.27 26.53
C LEU A 790 -67.46 -5.67 26.86
N GLY A 791 -68.54 -6.38 26.52
CA GLY A 791 -69.91 -6.09 26.94
C GLY A 791 -70.47 -7.17 27.88
N ASN A 792 -71.65 -6.92 28.46
CA ASN A 792 -72.35 -7.80 29.41
C ASN A 792 -71.53 -8.19 30.66
N VAL A 793 -70.59 -7.34 31.08
CA VAL A 793 -69.78 -7.54 32.29
C VAL A 793 -70.35 -6.70 33.44
N HIS A 794 -71.35 -7.22 34.16
CA HIS A 794 -72.02 -6.48 35.25
C HIS A 794 -71.48 -6.78 36.65
N ALA A 795 -70.62 -7.79 36.82
CA ALA A 795 -69.96 -8.04 38.11
C ALA A 795 -68.75 -7.10 38.28
N PRO A 796 -68.38 -6.69 39.51
CA PRO A 796 -67.27 -5.76 39.73
C PRO A 796 -65.95 -6.25 39.12
N LEU A 797 -65.27 -5.39 38.37
CA LEU A 797 -63.93 -5.66 37.85
C LEU A 797 -62.90 -5.55 38.98
N LEU A 798 -62.36 -6.68 39.42
CA LEU A 798 -61.45 -6.77 40.57
C LEU A 798 -59.99 -6.53 40.18
N GLU A 799 -59.57 -7.08 39.04
CA GLU A 799 -58.19 -6.99 38.57
C GLU A 799 -58.14 -6.91 37.05
N VAL A 800 -57.15 -6.16 36.53
CA VAL A 800 -56.79 -6.13 35.12
C VAL A 800 -55.28 -6.17 35.00
N GLN A 801 -54.78 -6.96 34.05
CA GLN A 801 -53.39 -6.92 33.63
C GLN A 801 -53.30 -6.69 32.12
N THR A 802 -52.32 -5.89 31.70
CA THR A 802 -52.02 -5.65 30.28
C THR A 802 -50.55 -5.25 30.10
N CYS A 803 -50.11 -5.23 28.85
CA CYS A 803 -48.82 -4.73 28.40
C CYS A 803 -49.00 -4.01 27.06
N THR A 804 -47.97 -3.27 26.64
CA THR A 804 -47.93 -2.74 25.27
C THR A 804 -47.77 -3.87 24.26
N TYR A 805 -48.02 -3.57 22.99
CA TYR A 805 -47.78 -4.52 21.90
C TYR A 805 -46.33 -5.06 21.89
N THR A 806 -45.35 -4.25 22.29
CA THR A 806 -43.93 -4.63 22.33
C THR A 806 -43.54 -5.37 23.61
N GLY A 807 -44.50 -5.80 24.43
CA GLY A 807 -44.23 -6.51 25.67
C GLY A 807 -43.90 -5.60 26.86
N ALA A 808 -43.77 -4.28 26.67
CA ALA A 808 -43.49 -3.36 27.77
C ALA A 808 -44.62 -3.35 28.80
N LYS A 809 -44.28 -3.42 30.09
CA LYS A 809 -45.21 -3.43 31.21
C LYS A 809 -46.02 -2.13 31.26
N VAL A 810 -47.32 -2.23 31.51
CA VAL A 810 -48.22 -1.07 31.62
C VAL A 810 -48.90 -1.09 32.98
N GLU A 811 -48.92 0.05 33.67
CA GLU A 811 -49.73 0.22 34.87
C GLU A 811 -51.22 0.21 34.50
N ALA A 812 -51.96 -0.80 34.94
CA ALA A 812 -53.40 -0.91 34.73
C ALA A 812 -54.16 -0.27 35.90
N ILE A 813 -54.87 0.82 35.64
CA ILE A 813 -55.67 1.54 36.63
C ILE A 813 -57.13 1.17 36.42
N ILE A 814 -57.76 0.55 37.42
CA ILE A 814 -59.20 0.30 37.40
C ILE A 814 -59.92 1.54 37.94
N ASP A 815 -60.59 2.25 37.05
CA ASP A 815 -61.48 3.37 37.37
C ASP A 815 -62.88 2.81 37.65
N GLN A 816 -63.06 2.29 38.87
CA GLN A 816 -64.36 1.79 39.34
C GLN A 816 -65.29 2.98 39.58
N VAL A 817 -66.20 3.24 38.65
CA VAL A 817 -67.37 4.08 38.90
C VAL A 817 -68.35 3.29 39.78
N LEU A 818 -68.04 3.20 41.07
CA LEU A 818 -69.06 2.89 42.06
C LEU A 818 -69.98 4.12 42.10
N GLY A 819 -71.24 3.93 41.72
CA GLY A 819 -72.28 4.96 41.75
C GLY A 819 -72.57 5.46 43.17
N ILE A 820 -71.64 6.19 43.74
CA ILE A 820 -71.77 7.01 44.93
C ILE A 820 -71.39 8.43 44.48
N ASP A 821 -72.38 9.32 44.46
CA ASP A 821 -72.16 10.76 44.37
C ASP A 821 -71.22 11.19 45.52
N VAL A 822 -69.95 11.39 45.21
CA VAL A 822 -69.05 12.23 46.01
C VAL A 822 -68.50 13.30 45.09
N ASP A 823 -69.22 14.41 45.06
CA ASP A 823 -68.72 15.71 44.64
C ASP A 823 -67.59 16.11 45.59
N ASP A 824 -66.34 15.85 45.21
CA ASP A 824 -65.20 16.67 45.58
C ASP A 824 -64.07 16.44 44.58
N GLY A 825 -64.14 17.22 43.51
CA GLY A 825 -63.07 17.35 42.54
C GLY A 825 -61.80 17.85 43.21
N ILE A 826 -60.66 17.34 42.75
CA ILE A 826 -59.38 18.04 42.92
C ILE A 826 -59.58 19.40 42.25
N VAL A 827 -59.82 20.43 43.08
CA VAL A 827 -59.95 21.80 42.62
C VAL A 827 -58.54 22.29 42.28
N PRO A 828 -58.24 22.61 41.01
CA PRO A 828 -56.95 23.17 40.65
C PRO A 828 -56.70 24.41 41.50
N THR A 829 -55.47 24.62 41.98
CA THR A 829 -55.15 25.83 42.77
C THR A 829 -54.93 27.06 41.89
N GLU A 830 -54.73 26.87 40.59
CA GLU A 830 -54.43 27.92 39.63
C GLU A 830 -55.26 27.76 38.35
N TYR A 831 -55.42 28.87 37.60
CA TYR A 831 -56.00 28.83 36.27
C TYR A 831 -54.96 28.31 35.27
N ALA A 832 -55.35 27.35 34.42
CA ALA A 832 -54.50 26.87 33.33
C ALA A 832 -55.32 26.68 32.05
N LEU A 833 -54.76 27.04 30.89
CA LEU A 833 -55.31 26.69 29.58
C LEU A 833 -54.38 25.66 28.94
N GLU A 834 -54.90 24.46 28.69
CA GLU A 834 -54.14 23.38 28.07
C GLU A 834 -54.10 23.49 26.55
N GLN A 835 -53.15 22.77 25.96
CA GLN A 835 -53.07 22.67 24.50
C GLN A 835 -54.27 21.85 23.99
N ASN A 836 -54.97 22.37 22.98
CA ASN A 836 -56.10 21.66 22.39
C ASN A 836 -55.66 20.32 21.81
N TYR A 837 -56.50 19.28 21.96
CA TYR A 837 -56.23 17.94 21.43
C TYR A 837 -57.43 17.40 20.64
N PRO A 838 -57.22 16.82 19.46
CA PRO A 838 -55.95 16.78 18.72
C PRO A 838 -55.48 18.17 18.26
N ASN A 839 -54.17 18.32 18.00
CA ASN A 839 -53.59 19.49 17.31
C ASN A 839 -52.32 19.06 16.53
N PRO A 840 -52.34 19.01 15.18
CA PRO A 840 -53.40 19.48 14.30
C PRO A 840 -54.69 18.65 14.42
N PHE A 841 -55.85 19.23 14.15
CA PHE A 841 -57.13 18.52 14.17
C PHE A 841 -57.88 18.60 12.83
N ASN A 842 -58.72 17.61 12.57
CA ASN A 842 -59.71 17.64 11.50
C ASN A 842 -61.13 17.64 12.12
N ASN A 843 -62.01 18.50 11.64
CA ASN A 843 -63.40 18.73 12.10
C ASN A 843 -63.58 19.28 13.54
N SER A 844 -63.04 18.66 14.59
CA SER A 844 -63.24 19.15 15.97
C SER A 844 -62.03 18.95 16.87
N THR A 845 -61.89 19.80 17.88
CA THR A 845 -60.84 19.73 18.90
C THR A 845 -61.39 20.06 20.28
N VAL A 846 -60.79 19.50 21.32
CA VAL A 846 -61.13 19.77 22.71
C VAL A 846 -60.12 20.76 23.30
N ILE A 847 -60.63 21.86 23.84
CA ILE A 847 -59.87 22.85 24.61
C ILE A 847 -60.11 22.58 26.09
N GLN A 848 -59.09 22.07 26.78
CA GLN A 848 -59.16 21.78 28.21
C GLN A 848 -58.56 22.95 29.02
N PHE A 849 -59.14 23.25 30.18
CA PHE A 849 -58.68 24.31 31.06
C PHE A 849 -59.09 24.05 32.51
N ASP A 850 -58.28 24.58 33.43
CA ASP A 850 -58.46 24.45 34.86
C ASP A 850 -59.01 25.75 35.45
N LEU A 851 -60.05 25.63 36.29
CA LEU A 851 -60.66 26.73 37.02
C LEU A 851 -60.54 26.51 38.53
N PRO A 852 -59.74 27.32 39.25
CA PRO A 852 -59.66 27.25 40.70
C PRO A 852 -60.94 27.74 41.39
N GLN A 853 -61.73 28.57 40.71
CA GLN A 853 -63.02 29.07 41.18
C GLN A 853 -64.04 29.02 40.05
N ALA A 854 -65.29 28.70 40.39
CA ALA A 854 -66.41 28.73 39.45
C ALA A 854 -66.65 30.16 38.93
N GLY A 855 -66.99 30.30 37.66
CA GLY A 855 -67.21 31.61 37.05
C GLY A 855 -67.52 31.56 35.56
N ASP A 856 -67.81 32.74 35.00
CA ASP A 856 -68.01 32.91 33.57
C ASP A 856 -66.69 32.81 32.81
N VAL A 857 -66.60 31.81 31.92
CA VAL A 857 -65.47 31.63 31.02
C VAL A 857 -65.86 32.12 29.63
N ARG A 858 -65.06 33.01 29.06
CA ARG A 858 -65.19 33.45 27.67
C ARG A 858 -64.06 32.88 26.82
N ILE A 859 -64.44 32.07 25.83
CA ILE A 859 -63.52 31.52 24.84
C ILE A 859 -63.71 32.28 23.53
N LYS A 860 -62.61 32.81 22.98
CA LYS A 860 -62.56 33.48 21.68
C LYS A 860 -61.55 32.80 20.79
N ILE A 861 -61.89 32.59 19.53
CA ILE A 861 -61.02 32.00 18.52
C ILE A 861 -60.78 33.04 17.44
N TYR A 862 -59.51 33.26 17.11
CA TYR A 862 -59.03 34.24 16.14
C TYR A 862 -58.38 33.54 14.97
N ASN A 863 -58.55 34.06 13.76
CA ASN A 863 -57.69 33.72 12.63
C ASN A 863 -56.36 34.48 12.69
N VAL A 864 -55.44 34.17 11.78
CA VAL A 864 -54.11 34.82 11.69
C VAL A 864 -54.14 36.34 11.50
N LEU A 865 -55.26 36.91 11.03
CA LEU A 865 -55.44 38.36 10.88
C LEU A 865 -55.97 39.03 12.17
N GLY A 866 -56.09 38.28 13.27
CA GLY A 866 -56.62 38.76 14.55
C GLY A 866 -58.13 38.99 14.56
N ARG A 867 -58.88 38.49 13.56
CA ARG A 867 -60.35 38.57 13.54
C ARG A 867 -60.95 37.42 14.35
N VAL A 868 -61.89 37.72 15.24
CA VAL A 868 -62.66 36.71 16.00
C VAL A 868 -63.56 35.95 15.03
N VAL A 869 -63.34 34.64 14.90
CA VAL A 869 -64.15 33.75 14.07
C VAL A 869 -65.19 32.98 14.88
N TYR A 870 -64.92 32.75 16.17
CA TYR A 870 -65.84 32.11 17.11
C TYR A 870 -65.69 32.72 18.50
N GLN A 871 -66.79 32.90 19.23
CA GLN A 871 -66.79 33.36 20.61
C GLN A 871 -67.96 32.77 21.39
N LYS A 872 -67.71 32.25 22.58
CA LYS A 872 -68.77 31.80 23.50
C LYS A 872 -68.42 32.17 24.95
N THR A 873 -69.43 32.62 25.70
CA THR A 873 -69.33 32.81 27.15
C THR A 873 -70.28 31.81 27.81
N GLN A 874 -69.77 31.07 28.78
CA GLN A 874 -70.51 30.05 29.51
C GLN A 874 -70.01 29.98 30.95
N TYR A 875 -70.94 29.79 31.88
CA TYR A 875 -70.62 29.57 33.30
C TYR A 875 -70.13 28.13 33.50
N PHE A 876 -69.01 27.97 34.19
CA PHE A 876 -68.48 26.66 34.58
C PHE A 876 -68.27 26.60 36.09
N GLY A 877 -68.50 25.43 36.69
CA GLY A 877 -68.06 25.13 38.05
C GLY A 877 -66.53 25.17 38.18
N HIS A 878 -66.02 25.10 39.41
CA HIS A 878 -64.58 24.93 39.62
C HIS A 878 -64.13 23.52 39.16
N GLY A 879 -62.82 23.31 39.02
CA GLY A 879 -62.25 22.05 38.51
C GLY A 879 -61.73 22.16 37.08
N ARG A 880 -61.21 21.04 36.57
CA ARG A 880 -60.85 20.87 35.15
C ARG A 880 -62.11 20.82 34.29
N LYS A 881 -62.11 21.56 33.18
CA LYS A 881 -63.24 21.71 32.25
C LYS A 881 -62.77 21.58 30.81
N GLU A 882 -63.70 21.23 29.94
CA GLU A 882 -63.46 21.03 28.52
C GLU A 882 -64.46 21.82 27.69
N PHE A 883 -63.98 22.35 26.57
CA PHE A 883 -64.77 23.03 25.57
C PHE A 883 -64.44 22.48 24.18
N VAL A 884 -65.44 21.91 23.51
CA VAL A 884 -65.27 21.39 22.15
C VAL A 884 -65.53 22.50 21.14
N TRP A 885 -64.59 22.70 20.20
CA TRP A 885 -64.80 23.51 19.02
C TRP A 885 -64.79 22.63 17.77
N ASP A 886 -65.83 22.77 16.94
CA ASP A 886 -66.11 21.98 15.74
C ASP A 886 -65.66 22.67 14.44
N GLY A 887 -64.71 23.60 14.53
CA GLY A 887 -64.18 24.31 13.37
C GLY A 887 -65.20 25.23 12.67
N ARG A 888 -66.31 25.57 13.32
CA ARG A 888 -67.32 26.49 12.76
C ARG A 888 -67.19 27.91 13.30
N SER A 889 -67.57 28.87 12.47
CA SER A 889 -67.69 30.29 12.84
C SER A 889 -68.98 30.57 13.62
N MET A 890 -69.12 31.77 14.17
CA MET A 890 -70.37 32.23 14.82
C MET A 890 -71.61 32.15 13.93
N ALA A 891 -71.45 32.20 12.61
CA ALA A 891 -72.55 32.09 11.65
C ALA A 891 -72.90 30.62 11.30
N GLY A 892 -72.25 29.64 11.94
CA GLY A 892 -72.47 28.20 11.73
C GLY A 892 -71.79 27.61 10.48
N GLY A 893 -71.14 28.45 9.67
CA GLY A 893 -70.33 28.02 8.51
C GLY A 893 -68.92 27.59 8.93
N GLU A 894 -68.39 26.58 8.24
CA GLU A 894 -67.02 26.07 8.46
C GLU A 894 -65.96 27.15 8.21
N VAL A 895 -64.94 27.17 9.07
CA VAL A 895 -63.76 28.02 8.87
C VAL A 895 -62.75 27.32 7.94
N ALA A 896 -61.88 28.10 7.30
CA ALA A 896 -60.87 27.55 6.38
C ALA A 896 -59.79 26.75 7.15
N ALA A 897 -59.14 25.78 6.51
CA ALA A 897 -57.95 25.14 7.08
C ALA A 897 -56.86 26.20 7.33
N GLY A 898 -56.09 26.05 8.40
CA GLY A 898 -55.02 26.97 8.74
C GLY A 898 -54.82 27.17 10.24
N VAL A 899 -53.96 28.13 10.57
CA VAL A 899 -53.60 28.46 11.96
C VAL A 899 -54.67 29.35 12.59
N TYR A 900 -55.07 28.99 13.80
CA TYR A 900 -55.97 29.76 14.65
C TYR A 900 -55.35 29.96 16.04
N PHE A 901 -55.85 30.95 16.76
CA PHE A 901 -55.48 31.20 18.15
C PHE A 901 -56.74 31.21 19.00
N TYR A 902 -56.79 30.42 20.06
CA TYR A 902 -57.89 30.46 21.02
C TYR A 902 -57.42 31.11 22.31
N ARG A 903 -58.27 31.99 22.84
CA ARG A 903 -58.05 32.73 24.07
C ARG A 903 -59.16 32.39 25.06
N LEU A 904 -58.76 32.04 26.26
CA LEU A 904 -59.66 31.87 27.40
C LEU A 904 -59.52 33.08 28.33
N GLU A 905 -60.66 33.69 28.69
CA GLU A 905 -60.78 34.80 29.64
C GLU A 905 -61.72 34.35 30.78
N SER A 906 -61.27 34.39 32.03
CA SER A 906 -62.09 34.11 33.23
C SER A 906 -61.59 34.96 34.41
N GLY A 907 -62.43 35.84 34.95
CA GLY A 907 -62.00 36.81 35.96
C GLY A 907 -60.85 37.70 35.47
N SER A 908 -59.71 37.69 36.18
CA SER A 908 -58.46 38.35 35.78
C SER A 908 -57.53 37.47 34.93
N PHE A 909 -57.84 36.18 34.78
CA PHE A 909 -57.03 35.25 33.99
C PHE A 909 -57.31 35.40 32.50
N THR A 910 -56.24 35.48 31.70
CA THR A 910 -56.31 35.47 30.24
C THR A 910 -55.10 34.72 29.69
N GLN A 911 -55.34 33.65 28.94
CA GLN A 911 -54.28 32.90 28.26
C GLN A 911 -54.69 32.61 26.82
N THR A 912 -53.73 32.62 25.89
CA THR A 912 -53.95 32.35 24.47
C THR A 912 -53.01 31.24 24.01
N LYS A 913 -53.53 30.26 23.26
CA LYS A 913 -52.75 29.18 22.65
C LYS A 913 -53.07 29.05 21.16
N LYS A 914 -52.14 28.47 20.41
CA LYS A 914 -52.22 28.29 18.95
C LYS A 914 -52.80 26.90 18.64
N MET A 915 -53.62 26.79 17.59
CA MET A 915 -54.09 25.53 17.04
C MET A 915 -54.00 25.53 15.50
N LEU A 916 -53.95 24.35 14.91
CA LEU A 916 -53.90 24.12 13.47
C LEU A 916 -55.07 23.23 13.05
N LEU A 917 -55.99 23.80 12.27
CA LEU A 917 -57.09 23.07 11.64
C LEU A 917 -56.63 22.55 10.27
N LEU A 918 -56.68 21.23 10.09
CA LEU A 918 -56.54 20.55 8.81
C LEU A 918 -57.95 20.24 8.28
N LYS A 919 -58.11 20.24 6.95
CA LYS A 919 -59.33 19.78 6.28
C LYS A 919 -59.04 18.49 5.55
#